data_AF-A0A212EH72-F1
#
_entry.id   AF-A0A212EH72-F1
#
_cell.length_a   1.000
_cell.length_b   1.000
_cell.length_c   1.000
_cell.angle_alpha   90.00
_cell.angle_beta   90.00
_cell.angle_gamma   90.00
#
_symmetry.space_group_name_H-M   'P 1'
#
loop_
_entity.id
_entity.type
_entity.pdbx_description
1 polymer ?
#
loop_
_entity_poly.entity_id
_entity_poly.type
_entity_poly.pdbx_seq_one_letter_code
_entity_poly.pdbx_strand_id
1 'polypeptide(L)'
;MHKTGATRYQKFLKAEKAKTKLKGKKDKELPKGTNVTKTNFKVKKIVIKEQLKKHLQSEALTSRKLNIKELLSRLNHFNTKSRTDALDGLKEIITLFPEVLERNLGQLLLNVTPLVLNIEKLVRQGSLKVLHLILSNVSSEKIEPFFDIMSTYLRSAMTHIDSRIQEDSLFFLDILLLCTPSKVAQDFHKIIPNFLDMISKLRVDSKPGRTLTVNLNSQITTVKWRVKVFQRLQEFLQKYELECFNHKEAKISSNKTHKVDISKKNYYTLFDPIYTSNCYVSCYSAKAENEQEIDEVEKFKEYVGTLTPLLYDTWLEAAPSAKSHSNFETVINVETALLLKYILGTFNVLGSLLEYLNKKCPSSNIKNIYFHKTSGPYSQHFVSSFPYVTNVRSKQTASVESISDPKLITENLEICKLFIMFNPKVSMKHQEKEIKAVINYIEKIFNKYNEGNINDTVIKLLDLLFSNEITGWTKDTSVLDNLFDNILVAYSNKTNEDIGKQKIFTLLCKIALNEKLRHFHSNENFKVWLQSLPDILLSKQLSIQTIDILHKFAVTNNKIFNAVIKSRLLTIIKNLPHIEITDSTVDSNGYHKLLSIFYWVRVWDTESLNHLEMQLMENVYKPDHVKYIFDTLRLRSGGLL
;
A
#
# COMPACT_ATOMS: atom_id res chain seq x y z
N MET A 1 105.78 -6.56 -41.09
CA MET A 1 105.08 -6.67 -39.79
C MET A 1 105.64 -5.63 -38.81
N HIS A 2 105.05 -4.44 -38.74
CA HIS A 2 105.48 -3.39 -37.79
C HIS A 2 104.70 -3.51 -36.47
N LYS A 3 105.40 -3.78 -35.37
CA LYS A 3 104.88 -3.78 -34.00
C LYS A 3 104.71 -2.34 -33.51
N THR A 4 103.55 -1.73 -33.69
CA THR A 4 103.19 -0.44 -33.07
C THR A 4 102.69 -0.65 -31.65
N GLY A 5 103.60 -0.99 -30.74
CA GLY A 5 103.32 -0.91 -29.30
C GLY A 5 103.26 0.54 -28.85
N ALA A 6 102.29 0.89 -28.01
CA ALA A 6 102.17 2.22 -27.42
C ALA A 6 103.50 2.67 -26.80
N THR A 7 103.94 3.89 -27.11
CA THR A 7 105.22 4.44 -26.62
C THR A 7 105.19 4.57 -25.10
N ARG A 8 106.35 4.55 -24.45
CA ARG A 8 106.49 4.67 -22.98
C ARG A 8 105.72 5.88 -22.43
N TYR A 9 105.73 6.99 -23.16
CA TYR A 9 105.00 8.21 -22.82
C TYR A 9 103.47 8.04 -22.91
N GLN A 10 102.96 7.36 -23.95
CA GLN A 10 101.53 7.04 -24.06
C GLN A 10 101.06 6.10 -22.95
N LYS A 11 101.89 5.12 -22.55
CA LYS A 11 101.63 4.25 -21.40
C LYS A 11 101.62 5.04 -20.09
N PHE A 12 102.54 6.00 -19.93
CA PHE A 12 102.59 6.88 -18.77
C PHE A 12 101.34 7.77 -18.67
N LEU A 13 100.95 8.45 -19.75
CA LEU A 13 99.73 9.28 -19.78
C LEU A 13 98.47 8.48 -19.48
N LYS A 14 98.38 7.23 -19.97
CA LYS A 14 97.25 6.35 -19.67
C LYS A 14 97.23 5.95 -18.19
N ALA A 15 98.40 5.68 -17.60
CA ALA A 15 98.53 5.42 -16.16
C ALA A 15 98.21 6.65 -15.32
N GLU A 16 98.55 7.85 -15.79
CA GLU A 16 98.26 9.10 -15.08
C GLU A 16 96.77 9.45 -15.12
N LYS A 17 96.10 9.29 -16.26
CA LYS A 17 94.64 9.45 -16.38
C LYS A 17 93.84 8.43 -15.57
N ALA A 18 94.42 7.26 -15.29
CA ALA A 18 93.81 6.24 -14.44
C ALA A 18 93.89 6.57 -12.93
N LYS A 19 94.73 7.53 -12.52
CA LYS A 19 94.79 8.00 -11.13
C LYS A 19 93.65 9.00 -10.88
N THR A 20 92.90 8.78 -9.79
CA THR A 20 91.85 9.70 -9.35
C THR A 20 92.47 11.02 -8.91
N LYS A 21 92.15 12.12 -9.59
CA LYS A 21 92.63 13.47 -9.24
C LYS A 21 92.03 13.93 -7.92
N LEU A 22 92.84 14.58 -7.07
CA LEU A 22 92.35 15.28 -5.88
C LEU A 22 91.40 16.41 -6.31
N LYS A 23 90.12 16.31 -5.96
CA LYS A 23 89.16 17.40 -6.13
C LYS A 23 89.37 18.39 -4.97
N GLY A 24 89.60 19.66 -5.31
CA GLY A 24 89.99 20.69 -4.33
C GLY A 24 88.91 20.99 -3.28
N LYS A 25 89.37 21.18 -2.03
CA LYS A 25 88.83 21.88 -0.84
C LYS A 25 87.32 21.83 -0.47
N LYS A 26 86.40 21.24 -1.25
CA LYS A 26 84.96 21.17 -0.91
C LYS A 26 84.48 19.82 -0.36
N ASP A 27 85.22 18.74 -0.58
CA ASP A 27 84.93 17.44 0.01
C ASP A 27 85.94 17.18 1.14
N LYS A 28 85.47 17.14 2.39
CA LYS A 28 86.30 17.01 3.60
C LYS A 28 86.96 15.63 3.78
N GLU A 29 86.63 14.65 2.95
CA GLU A 29 87.16 13.28 3.06
C GLU A 29 87.93 12.88 1.81
N LEU A 30 89.16 12.38 2.01
CA LEU A 30 89.98 11.78 0.95
C LEU A 30 89.25 10.54 0.39
N PRO A 31 89.25 10.34 -0.94
CA PRO A 31 88.69 9.14 -1.52
C PRO A 31 89.40 7.89 -0.98
N LYS A 32 88.62 6.90 -0.53
CA LYS A 32 89.13 5.64 0.02
C LYS A 32 90.06 4.95 -0.99
N GLY A 33 91.12 4.32 -0.49
CA GLY A 33 92.11 3.62 -1.32
C GLY A 33 91.48 2.61 -2.29
N THR A 34 92.10 2.42 -3.45
CA THR A 34 91.58 1.53 -4.52
C THR A 34 91.54 0.04 -4.12
N ASN A 35 92.23 -0.33 -3.05
CA ASN A 35 92.24 -1.66 -2.44
C ASN A 35 91.20 -1.83 -1.31
N VAL A 36 90.31 -0.85 -1.08
CA VAL A 36 89.29 -0.95 -0.03
C VAL A 36 88.12 -1.81 -0.52
N THR A 37 88.04 -3.03 0.02
CA THR A 37 86.88 -3.91 -0.14
C THR A 37 85.66 -3.29 0.53
N LYS A 38 84.64 -2.92 -0.26
CA LYS A 38 83.38 -2.39 0.25
C LYS A 38 82.52 -3.53 0.80
N THR A 39 82.47 -3.69 2.12
CA THR A 39 81.65 -4.70 2.82
C THR A 39 80.18 -4.32 3.00
N ASN A 40 79.74 -3.19 2.42
CA ASN A 40 78.36 -2.75 2.47
C ASN A 40 77.53 -3.48 1.39
N PHE A 41 77.00 -4.65 1.73
CA PHE A 41 75.98 -5.31 0.91
C PHE A 41 74.60 -5.14 1.56
N LYS A 42 73.57 -4.84 0.75
CA LYS A 42 72.18 -4.75 1.19
C LYS A 42 71.44 -6.00 0.73
N VAL A 43 71.07 -6.87 1.66
CA VAL A 43 70.21 -8.02 1.38
C VAL A 43 68.76 -7.59 1.60
N LYS A 44 67.90 -7.74 0.57
CA LYS A 44 66.45 -7.56 0.70
C LYS A 44 65.79 -8.94 0.73
N LYS A 45 64.90 -9.15 1.70
CA LYS A 45 64.12 -10.38 1.81
C LYS A 45 63.14 -10.50 0.64
N ILE A 46 63.09 -11.66 -0.01
CA ILE A 46 62.06 -11.98 -1.00
C ILE A 46 60.77 -12.26 -0.23
N VAL A 47 59.73 -11.45 -0.48
CA VAL A 47 58.39 -11.66 0.09
C VAL A 47 57.56 -12.38 -0.97
N ILE A 48 57.34 -13.67 -0.76
CA ILE A 48 56.42 -14.47 -1.58
C ILE A 48 55.00 -14.15 -1.11
N LYS A 49 54.10 -13.85 -2.05
CA LYS A 49 52.68 -13.66 -1.73
C LYS A 49 52.10 -15.02 -1.31
N GLU A 50 51.44 -15.08 -0.14
CA GLU A 50 50.75 -16.29 0.31
C GLU A 50 49.70 -16.72 -0.72
N GLN A 51 49.75 -17.98 -1.17
CA GLN A 51 48.89 -18.49 -2.24
C GLN A 51 47.66 -19.27 -1.73
N LEU A 52 47.78 -20.01 -0.61
CA LEU A 52 46.71 -20.81 -0.02
C LEU A 52 46.80 -20.77 1.51
N LYS A 53 45.75 -20.27 2.18
CA LYS A 53 45.66 -20.30 3.65
C LYS A 53 45.05 -21.64 4.08
N LYS A 54 45.57 -22.22 5.17
CA LYS A 54 44.88 -23.31 5.87
C LYS A 54 43.73 -22.70 6.67
N HIS A 55 42.51 -23.14 6.41
CA HIS A 55 41.33 -22.72 7.18
C HIS A 55 41.40 -23.27 8.61
N LEU A 56 40.91 -22.47 9.56
CA LEU A 56 40.71 -22.91 10.94
C LEU A 56 39.57 -23.92 10.99
N GLN A 57 39.64 -24.88 11.91
CA GLN A 57 38.69 -26.01 12.00
C GLN A 57 37.25 -25.58 12.32
N SER A 58 37.04 -24.34 12.80
CA SER A 58 35.73 -23.75 13.10
C SER A 58 35.25 -22.70 12.09
N GLU A 59 35.92 -22.51 10.95
CA GLU A 59 35.47 -21.56 9.93
C GLU A 59 34.25 -22.10 9.16
N ALA A 60 33.25 -21.23 8.95
CA ALA A 60 32.13 -21.53 8.07
C ALA A 60 32.61 -21.56 6.61
N LEU A 61 32.53 -22.74 5.98
CA LEU A 61 33.02 -23.00 4.64
C LEU A 61 31.92 -23.54 3.74
N THR A 62 31.97 -23.16 2.47
CA THR A 62 31.19 -23.81 1.39
C THR A 62 31.65 -25.24 1.11
N SER A 63 30.85 -25.98 0.34
CA SER A 63 31.22 -27.22 -0.36
C SER A 63 32.55 -27.13 -1.11
N ARG A 64 32.89 -25.94 -1.65
CA ARG A 64 34.15 -25.65 -2.34
C ARG A 64 35.28 -25.15 -1.42
N LYS A 65 35.08 -25.24 -0.10
CA LYS A 65 36.02 -24.82 0.95
C LYS A 65 36.41 -23.34 0.86
N LEU A 66 35.46 -22.48 0.52
CA LEU A 66 35.64 -21.03 0.51
C LEU A 66 34.95 -20.39 1.70
N ASN A 67 35.62 -19.43 2.35
CA ASN A 67 35.03 -18.59 3.38
C ASN A 67 34.32 -17.35 2.78
N ILE A 68 33.58 -16.61 3.62
CA ILE A 68 32.82 -15.42 3.18
C ILE A 68 33.72 -14.35 2.56
N LYS A 69 34.89 -14.08 3.15
CA LYS A 69 35.79 -13.03 2.66
C LYS A 69 36.30 -13.34 1.26
N GLU A 70 36.62 -14.59 0.99
CA GLU A 70 37.02 -15.08 -0.33
C GLU A 70 35.86 -14.98 -1.32
N LEU A 71 34.65 -15.37 -0.94
CA LEU A 71 33.46 -15.21 -1.79
C LEU A 71 33.20 -13.74 -2.13
N LEU A 72 33.22 -12.86 -1.13
CA LEU A 72 33.05 -11.41 -1.32
C LEU A 72 34.11 -10.83 -2.27
N SER A 73 35.38 -11.26 -2.15
CA SER A 73 36.43 -10.81 -3.06
C SER A 73 36.19 -11.21 -4.53
N ARG A 74 35.53 -12.36 -4.75
CA ARG A 74 35.21 -12.89 -6.09
C ARG A 74 34.01 -12.22 -6.74
N LEU A 75 33.18 -11.47 -6.00
CA LEU A 75 32.04 -10.72 -6.55
C LEU A 75 32.48 -9.60 -7.52
N ASN A 76 33.70 -9.08 -7.35
CA ASN A 76 34.28 -8.04 -8.20
C ASN A 76 35.19 -8.59 -9.31
N HIS A 77 35.23 -9.92 -9.48
CA HIS A 77 36.06 -10.54 -10.50
C HIS A 77 35.51 -10.27 -11.91
N PHE A 78 36.38 -10.04 -12.90
CA PHE A 78 35.97 -9.74 -14.28
C PHE A 78 35.19 -10.91 -14.92
N ASN A 79 35.56 -12.15 -14.60
CA ASN A 79 34.85 -13.35 -15.08
C ASN A 79 33.45 -13.47 -14.45
N THR A 80 32.41 -13.43 -15.29
CA THR A 80 31.01 -13.63 -14.93
C THR A 80 30.77 -14.95 -14.19
N LYS A 81 31.39 -16.06 -14.61
CA LYS A 81 31.22 -17.36 -13.94
C LYS A 81 31.75 -17.35 -12.52
N SER A 82 32.86 -16.65 -12.28
CA SER A 82 33.43 -16.49 -10.93
C SER A 82 32.48 -15.70 -10.02
N ARG A 83 31.83 -14.67 -10.55
CA ARG A 83 30.85 -13.87 -9.79
C ARG A 83 29.60 -14.67 -9.47
N THR A 84 29.05 -15.40 -10.44
CA THR A 84 27.86 -16.25 -10.20
C THR A 84 28.16 -17.37 -9.22
N ASP A 85 29.30 -18.03 -9.35
CA ASP A 85 29.70 -19.10 -8.42
C ASP A 85 29.94 -18.56 -7.00
N ALA A 86 30.44 -17.33 -6.87
CA ALA A 86 30.58 -16.67 -5.58
C ALA A 86 29.21 -16.33 -4.95
N LEU A 87 28.24 -15.87 -5.76
CA LEU A 87 26.87 -15.61 -5.31
C LEU A 87 26.16 -16.90 -4.86
N ASP A 88 26.34 -18.01 -5.59
CA ASP A 88 25.77 -19.30 -5.18
C ASP A 88 26.45 -19.84 -3.91
N GLY A 89 27.77 -19.65 -3.78
CA GLY A 89 28.49 -19.94 -2.53
C GLY A 89 28.01 -19.10 -1.35
N LEU A 90 27.64 -17.83 -1.56
CA LEU A 90 27.05 -16.99 -0.49
C LEU A 90 25.68 -17.52 -0.06
N LYS A 91 24.83 -17.96 -0.99
CA LYS A 91 23.55 -18.61 -0.63
C LYS A 91 23.79 -19.86 0.21
N GLU A 92 24.74 -20.68 -0.21
CA GLU A 92 25.11 -21.91 0.50
C GLU A 92 25.57 -21.61 1.94
N ILE A 93 26.53 -20.70 2.13
CA ILE A 93 27.02 -20.36 3.48
C ILE A 93 25.91 -19.78 4.35
N ILE A 94 25.12 -18.83 3.84
CA ILE A 94 24.06 -18.18 4.65
C ILE A 94 23.01 -19.20 5.09
N THR A 95 22.71 -20.18 4.23
CA THR A 95 21.75 -21.25 4.54
C THR A 95 22.32 -22.24 5.56
N LEU A 96 23.59 -22.62 5.43
CA LEU A 96 24.24 -23.59 6.32
C LEU A 96 24.63 -22.99 7.68
N PHE A 97 25.02 -21.72 7.71
CA PHE A 97 25.54 -21.05 8.90
C PHE A 97 24.89 -19.66 9.08
N PRO A 98 23.63 -19.57 9.55
CA PRO A 98 22.93 -18.30 9.70
C PRO A 98 23.66 -17.27 10.60
N GLU A 99 24.47 -17.72 11.58
CA GLU A 99 25.27 -16.84 12.43
C GLU A 99 26.26 -15.94 11.67
N VAL A 100 26.69 -16.40 10.48
CA VAL A 100 27.56 -15.63 9.59
C VAL A 100 26.91 -14.32 9.17
N LEU A 101 25.60 -14.34 9.00
CA LEU A 101 24.81 -13.23 8.49
C LEU A 101 24.89 -12.05 9.45
N GLU A 102 24.66 -12.29 10.75
CA GLU A 102 24.70 -11.23 11.76
C GLU A 102 26.09 -10.60 11.90
N ARG A 103 27.16 -11.41 11.81
CA ARG A 103 28.55 -10.94 11.95
C ARG A 103 29.03 -10.13 10.75
N ASN A 104 28.47 -10.37 9.56
CA ASN A 104 28.97 -9.79 8.29
C ASN A 104 27.90 -9.02 7.51
N LEU A 105 26.76 -8.69 8.11
CA LEU A 105 25.59 -8.10 7.43
C LEU A 105 25.96 -6.88 6.59
N GLY A 106 26.67 -5.91 7.17
CA GLY A 106 27.08 -4.71 6.47
C GLY A 106 27.98 -5.00 5.28
N GLN A 107 28.93 -5.92 5.40
CA GLN A 107 29.81 -6.31 4.29
C GLN A 107 29.05 -7.03 3.19
N LEU A 108 28.10 -7.88 3.54
CA LEU A 108 27.26 -8.60 2.58
C LEU A 108 26.41 -7.61 1.77
N LEU A 109 25.69 -6.71 2.45
CA LEU A 109 24.86 -5.71 1.78
C LEU A 109 25.71 -4.77 0.90
N LEU A 110 26.81 -4.22 1.42
CA LEU A 110 27.69 -3.32 0.67
C LEU A 110 28.29 -3.94 -0.60
N ASN A 111 28.56 -5.25 -0.62
CA ASN A 111 29.17 -5.90 -1.79
C ASN A 111 28.14 -6.55 -2.74
N VAL A 112 26.99 -6.98 -2.24
CA VAL A 112 25.97 -7.66 -3.06
C VAL A 112 25.02 -6.65 -3.72
N THR A 113 24.60 -5.60 -3.01
CA THR A 113 23.67 -4.59 -3.54
C THR A 113 24.14 -3.93 -4.85
N PRO A 114 25.43 -3.53 -5.03
CA PRO A 114 25.90 -2.94 -6.28
C PRO A 114 25.75 -3.85 -7.50
N LEU A 115 25.72 -5.17 -7.30
CA LEU A 115 25.60 -6.14 -8.39
C LEU A 115 24.21 -6.13 -9.06
N VAL A 116 23.23 -5.43 -8.49
CA VAL A 116 21.94 -5.15 -9.17
C VAL A 116 22.15 -4.32 -10.44
N LEU A 117 23.22 -3.52 -10.52
CA LEU A 117 23.60 -2.75 -11.71
C LEU A 117 24.53 -3.50 -12.67
N ASN A 118 24.75 -4.80 -12.46
CA ASN A 118 25.68 -5.56 -13.29
C ASN A 118 25.18 -5.66 -14.74
N ILE A 119 26.09 -5.59 -15.71
CA ILE A 119 25.77 -5.75 -17.14
C ILE A 119 25.18 -7.15 -17.42
N GLU A 120 25.65 -8.16 -16.68
CA GLU A 120 25.28 -9.56 -16.89
C GLU A 120 24.00 -9.95 -16.13
N LYS A 121 22.99 -10.40 -16.88
CA LYS A 121 21.68 -10.82 -16.33
C LYS A 121 21.79 -11.89 -15.24
N LEU A 122 22.66 -12.89 -15.45
CA LEU A 122 22.84 -13.98 -14.49
C LEU A 122 23.41 -13.48 -13.14
N VAL A 123 24.26 -12.46 -13.17
CA VAL A 123 24.82 -11.87 -11.95
C VAL A 123 23.76 -11.06 -11.22
N ARG A 124 22.95 -10.27 -11.93
CA ARG A 124 21.82 -9.53 -11.34
C ARG A 124 20.79 -10.48 -10.70
N GLN A 125 20.39 -11.53 -11.41
CA GLN A 125 19.46 -12.52 -10.85
C GLN A 125 20.06 -13.26 -9.64
N GLY A 126 21.35 -13.56 -9.69
CA GLY A 126 22.08 -14.13 -8.55
C GLY A 126 22.08 -13.20 -7.34
N SER A 127 22.36 -11.91 -7.53
CA SER A 127 22.41 -10.92 -6.45
C SER A 127 21.03 -10.69 -5.83
N LEU A 128 19.97 -10.58 -6.63
CA LEU A 128 18.60 -10.46 -6.13
C LEU A 128 18.19 -11.65 -5.23
N LYS A 129 18.55 -12.88 -5.63
CA LYS A 129 18.30 -14.08 -4.82
C LYS A 129 19.07 -14.04 -3.48
N VAL A 130 20.33 -13.57 -3.50
CA VAL A 130 21.12 -13.42 -2.27
C VAL A 130 20.56 -12.31 -1.38
N LEU A 131 20.16 -11.17 -1.95
CA LEU A 131 19.54 -10.07 -1.21
C LEU A 131 18.23 -10.50 -0.57
N HIS A 132 17.37 -11.23 -1.30
CA HIS A 132 16.13 -11.76 -0.74
C HIS A 132 16.41 -12.71 0.44
N LEU A 133 17.39 -13.61 0.33
CA LEU A 133 17.79 -14.50 1.41
C LEU A 133 18.33 -13.74 2.63
N ILE A 134 19.16 -12.71 2.41
CA ILE A 134 19.68 -11.86 3.49
C ILE A 134 18.54 -11.14 4.20
N LEU A 135 17.67 -10.45 3.45
CA LEU A 135 16.62 -9.59 4.00
C LEU A 135 15.48 -10.37 4.64
N SER A 136 15.23 -11.61 4.21
CA SER A 136 14.21 -12.48 4.82
C SER A 136 14.65 -13.09 6.16
N ASN A 137 15.96 -13.15 6.40
CA ASN A 137 16.54 -13.81 7.57
C ASN A 137 17.04 -12.82 8.65
N VAL A 138 16.82 -11.51 8.47
CA VAL A 138 17.28 -10.46 9.37
C VAL A 138 16.10 -9.58 9.78
N SER A 139 16.07 -9.18 11.06
CA SER A 139 15.04 -8.25 11.55
C SER A 139 15.15 -6.86 10.88
N SER A 140 14.01 -6.21 10.68
CA SER A 140 13.94 -4.88 10.03
C SER A 140 14.85 -3.83 10.71
N GLU A 141 14.96 -3.87 12.04
CA GLU A 141 15.81 -2.98 12.85
C GLU A 141 17.30 -3.10 12.51
N LYS A 142 17.80 -4.31 12.22
CA LYS A 142 19.21 -4.53 11.85
C LYS A 142 19.50 -4.11 10.41
N ILE A 143 18.47 -4.07 9.56
CA ILE A 143 18.58 -3.66 8.15
C ILE A 143 18.59 -2.13 8.02
N GLU A 144 17.91 -1.42 8.93
CA GLU A 144 17.74 0.03 8.90
C GLU A 144 19.02 0.84 8.59
N PRO A 145 20.19 0.58 9.22
CA PRO A 145 21.41 1.35 8.95
C PRO A 145 21.93 1.24 7.51
N PHE A 146 21.51 0.20 6.78
CA PHE A 146 21.98 -0.10 5.43
C PHE A 146 20.93 0.21 4.36
N PHE A 147 19.74 0.67 4.76
CA PHE A 147 18.63 0.89 3.83
C PHE A 147 18.93 1.97 2.79
N ASP A 148 19.58 3.07 3.19
CA ASP A 148 19.96 4.17 2.28
C ASP A 148 20.81 3.69 1.09
N ILE A 149 21.72 2.73 1.32
CA ILE A 149 22.57 2.15 0.28
C ILE A 149 21.69 1.38 -0.71
N MET A 150 20.79 0.53 -0.21
CA MET A 150 19.86 -0.25 -1.04
C MET A 150 18.91 0.65 -1.83
N SER A 151 18.32 1.65 -1.18
CA SER A 151 17.46 2.64 -1.82
C SER A 151 18.20 3.41 -2.92
N THR A 152 19.46 3.79 -2.70
CA THR A 152 20.26 4.49 -3.71
C THR A 152 20.52 3.61 -4.93
N TYR A 153 20.96 2.37 -4.74
CA TYR A 153 21.17 1.43 -5.86
C TYR A 153 19.87 1.08 -6.58
N LEU A 154 18.74 0.97 -5.87
CA LEU A 154 17.43 0.79 -6.48
C LEU A 154 17.10 1.97 -7.41
N ARG A 155 17.18 3.21 -6.90
CA ARG A 155 16.88 4.42 -7.68
C ARG A 155 17.79 4.55 -8.90
N SER A 156 19.07 4.23 -8.75
CA SER A 156 20.02 4.17 -9.88
C SER A 156 19.66 3.08 -10.90
N ALA A 157 19.15 1.92 -10.46
CA ALA A 157 18.73 0.85 -11.35
C ALA A 157 17.46 1.19 -12.13
N MET A 158 16.49 1.83 -11.47
CA MET A 158 15.22 2.27 -12.09
C MET A 158 15.44 3.33 -13.18
N THR A 159 16.45 4.18 -13.04
CA THR A 159 16.81 5.25 -13.99
C THR A 159 17.97 4.88 -14.93
N HIS A 160 18.41 3.62 -14.91
CA HIS A 160 19.57 3.17 -15.66
C HIS A 160 19.33 3.24 -17.19
N ILE A 161 20.36 3.53 -17.98
CA ILE A 161 20.23 3.66 -19.45
C ILE A 161 19.84 2.34 -20.16
N ASP A 162 20.24 1.20 -19.61
CA ASP A 162 19.88 -0.15 -20.09
C ASP A 162 18.53 -0.59 -19.52
N SER A 163 17.54 -0.75 -20.40
CA SER A 163 16.17 -1.17 -20.07
C SER A 163 16.11 -2.53 -19.37
N ARG A 164 17.09 -3.40 -19.58
CA ARG A 164 17.15 -4.72 -18.91
C ARG A 164 17.48 -4.58 -17.43
N ILE A 165 18.26 -3.56 -17.06
CA ILE A 165 18.56 -3.25 -15.66
C ILE A 165 17.35 -2.55 -15.02
N GLN A 166 16.68 -1.67 -15.75
CA GLN A 166 15.41 -1.08 -15.29
C GLN A 166 14.36 -2.16 -15.01
N GLU A 167 14.23 -3.17 -15.88
CA GLU A 167 13.30 -4.29 -15.66
C GLU A 167 13.66 -5.10 -14.40
N ASP A 168 14.95 -5.44 -14.22
CA ASP A 168 15.40 -6.19 -13.04
C ASP A 168 15.31 -5.36 -11.74
N SER A 169 15.30 -4.03 -11.83
CA SER A 169 15.11 -3.12 -10.69
C SER A 169 13.73 -3.25 -10.05
N LEU A 170 12.70 -3.61 -10.82
CA LEU A 170 11.35 -3.84 -10.30
C LEU A 170 11.33 -5.07 -9.37
N PHE A 171 12.07 -6.13 -9.71
CA PHE A 171 12.22 -7.27 -8.80
C PHE A 171 13.01 -6.92 -7.54
N PHE A 172 13.95 -5.99 -7.63
CA PHE A 172 14.64 -5.48 -6.44
C PHE A 172 13.66 -4.72 -5.52
N LEU A 173 12.81 -3.88 -6.11
CA LEU A 173 11.74 -3.22 -5.37
C LEU A 173 10.78 -4.23 -4.73
N ASP A 174 10.36 -5.27 -5.45
CA ASP A 174 9.49 -6.33 -4.92
C ASP A 174 10.09 -6.96 -3.64
N ILE A 175 11.40 -7.22 -3.63
CA ILE A 175 12.12 -7.75 -2.46
C ILE A 175 12.08 -6.74 -1.29
N LEU A 176 12.33 -5.46 -1.55
CA LEU A 176 12.32 -4.41 -0.53
C LEU A 176 10.92 -4.14 0.03
N LEU A 177 9.88 -4.20 -0.80
CA LEU A 177 8.48 -4.09 -0.39
C LEU A 177 8.04 -5.27 0.48
N LEU A 178 8.59 -6.46 0.20
CA LEU A 178 8.32 -7.66 0.98
C LEU A 178 9.02 -7.65 2.35
N CYS A 179 10.31 -7.30 2.38
CA CYS A 179 11.14 -7.46 3.58
C CYS A 179 11.22 -6.19 4.44
N THR A 180 11.10 -5.00 3.84
CA THR A 180 11.28 -3.69 4.51
C THR A 180 10.22 -2.66 4.10
N PRO A 181 8.90 -2.97 4.19
CA PRO A 181 7.84 -2.13 3.67
C PRO A 181 7.80 -0.72 4.28
N SER A 182 8.01 -0.60 5.59
CA SER A 182 7.98 0.69 6.30
C SER A 182 9.10 1.63 5.84
N LYS A 183 10.31 1.11 5.64
CA LYS A 183 11.46 1.90 5.15
C LYS A 183 11.28 2.34 3.70
N VAL A 184 10.73 1.46 2.86
CA VAL A 184 10.38 1.83 1.47
C VAL A 184 9.31 2.92 1.44
N ALA A 185 8.32 2.87 2.33
CA ALA A 185 7.32 3.92 2.47
C ALA A 185 7.91 5.25 2.96
N GLN A 186 8.88 5.24 3.88
CA GLN A 186 9.57 6.45 4.34
C GLN A 186 10.33 7.16 3.21
N ASP A 187 10.90 6.39 2.29
CA ASP A 187 11.58 6.91 1.09
C ASP A 187 10.62 7.27 -0.06
N PHE A 188 9.31 7.40 0.20
CA PHE A 188 8.29 7.67 -0.82
C PHE A 188 8.67 8.77 -1.80
N HIS A 189 9.02 9.95 -1.28
CA HIS A 189 9.39 11.13 -2.06
C HIS A 189 10.67 10.95 -2.90
N LYS A 190 11.55 10.01 -2.52
CA LYS A 190 12.77 9.69 -3.26
C LYS A 190 12.53 8.66 -4.36
N ILE A 191 11.57 7.75 -4.17
CA ILE A 191 11.31 6.62 -5.08
C ILE A 191 10.26 6.97 -6.14
N ILE A 192 9.18 7.67 -5.79
CA ILE A 192 8.06 7.98 -6.71
C ILE A 192 8.49 8.70 -8.01
N PRO A 193 9.48 9.63 -8.03
CA PRO A 193 9.89 10.25 -9.29
C PRO A 193 10.48 9.26 -10.28
N ASN A 194 11.16 8.20 -9.80
CA ASN A 194 11.76 7.20 -10.69
C ASN A 194 10.68 6.40 -11.44
N PHE A 195 9.52 6.15 -10.82
CA PHE A 195 8.38 5.56 -11.52
C PHE A 195 7.88 6.46 -12.65
N LEU A 196 7.83 7.78 -12.44
CA LEU A 196 7.43 8.73 -13.47
C LEU A 196 8.41 8.72 -14.65
N ASP A 197 9.71 8.58 -14.37
CA ASP A 197 10.78 8.43 -15.37
C ASP A 197 10.73 7.10 -16.14
N MET A 198 10.28 6.01 -15.51
CA MET A 198 10.09 4.72 -16.17
C MET A 198 8.87 4.68 -17.11
N ILE A 199 7.88 5.55 -16.87
CA ILE A 199 6.64 5.65 -17.67
C ILE A 199 6.80 6.70 -18.79
N SER A 200 7.62 7.73 -18.56
CA SER A 200 7.63 8.93 -19.40
C SER A 200 8.99 9.63 -19.40
N LYS A 201 9.25 10.45 -20.42
CA LYS A 201 10.42 11.34 -20.52
C LYS A 201 9.98 12.79 -20.44
N LEU A 202 10.85 13.63 -19.90
CA LEU A 202 10.68 15.09 -19.96
C LEU A 202 10.72 15.55 -21.41
N ARG A 203 9.77 16.42 -21.80
CA ARG A 203 9.79 17.07 -23.11
C ARG A 203 10.93 18.08 -23.15
N VAL A 204 11.66 18.09 -24.26
CA VAL A 204 12.73 19.07 -24.52
C VAL A 204 12.17 20.37 -25.13
N ASP A 205 10.91 20.34 -25.59
CA ASP A 205 10.26 21.45 -26.27
C ASP A 205 9.76 22.54 -25.30
N SER A 206 9.43 23.72 -25.84
CA SER A 206 9.03 24.94 -25.12
C SER A 206 7.80 24.84 -24.21
N LYS A 207 7.13 23.68 -24.15
CA LYS A 207 6.00 23.42 -23.25
C LYS A 207 6.43 22.46 -22.14
N PRO A 208 6.38 22.86 -20.85
CA PRO A 208 6.67 21.96 -19.75
C PRO A 208 5.68 20.80 -19.77
N GLY A 209 6.18 19.57 -19.74
CA GLY A 209 5.36 18.37 -19.79
C GLY A 209 6.20 17.11 -19.98
N ARG A 210 5.53 15.96 -19.89
CA ARG A 210 6.15 14.65 -20.11
C ARG A 210 5.50 13.97 -21.31
N THR A 211 6.23 13.08 -21.98
CA THR A 211 5.72 12.20 -23.04
C THR A 211 5.97 10.75 -22.63
N LEU A 212 5.07 9.86 -23.00
CA LEU A 212 5.23 8.45 -22.68
C LEU A 212 6.48 7.86 -23.34
N THR A 213 7.19 7.01 -22.60
CA THR A 213 8.32 6.27 -23.15
C THR A 213 7.85 5.19 -24.09
N VAL A 214 8.52 5.10 -25.25
CA VAL A 214 8.41 3.98 -26.19
C VAL A 214 9.73 3.21 -26.16
N ASN A 215 9.70 1.94 -25.77
CA ASN A 215 10.88 1.09 -25.66
C ASN A 215 11.04 0.24 -26.93
N LEU A 216 11.54 0.85 -28.01
CA LEU A 216 11.69 0.19 -29.33
C LEU A 216 12.66 -1.01 -29.32
N ASN A 217 13.62 -1.04 -28.40
CA ASN A 217 14.66 -2.09 -28.30
C ASN A 217 14.29 -3.23 -27.33
N SER A 218 13.06 -3.26 -26.83
CA SER A 218 12.61 -4.24 -25.83
C SER A 218 12.01 -5.49 -26.48
N GLN A 219 12.19 -6.64 -25.81
CA GLN A 219 11.54 -7.91 -26.17
C GLN A 219 10.06 -7.97 -25.73
N ILE A 220 9.58 -6.97 -24.97
CA ILE A 220 8.20 -6.87 -24.51
C ILE A 220 7.51 -5.64 -25.11
N THR A 221 6.19 -5.74 -25.32
CA THR A 221 5.38 -4.62 -25.82
C THR A 221 5.35 -3.46 -24.81
N THR A 222 5.16 -2.23 -25.30
CA THR A 222 5.03 -1.04 -24.45
C THR A 222 3.89 -1.17 -23.44
N VAL A 223 2.76 -1.77 -23.85
CA VAL A 223 1.62 -2.07 -22.98
C VAL A 223 2.04 -3.02 -21.85
N LYS A 224 2.71 -4.14 -22.17
CA LYS A 224 3.18 -5.10 -21.18
C LYS A 224 4.22 -4.52 -20.22
N TRP A 225 5.12 -3.66 -20.72
CA TRP A 225 6.04 -2.90 -19.86
C TRP A 225 5.28 -2.02 -18.86
N ARG A 226 4.33 -1.22 -19.33
CA ARG A 226 3.54 -0.34 -18.46
C ARG A 226 2.71 -1.12 -17.46
N VAL A 227 2.13 -2.26 -17.85
CA VAL A 227 1.45 -3.18 -16.92
C VAL A 227 2.37 -3.57 -15.76
N LYS A 228 3.61 -4.00 -16.04
CA LYS A 228 4.59 -4.33 -14.99
C LYS A 228 4.89 -3.14 -14.08
N VAL A 229 5.12 -1.97 -14.66
CA VAL A 229 5.46 -0.75 -13.90
C VAL A 229 4.28 -0.30 -13.04
N PHE A 230 3.06 -0.25 -13.57
CA PHE A 230 1.86 0.17 -12.82
C PHE A 230 1.48 -0.83 -11.73
N GLN A 231 1.68 -2.13 -11.95
CA GLN A 231 1.50 -3.12 -10.89
C GLN A 231 2.40 -2.84 -9.69
N ARG A 232 3.70 -2.63 -9.92
CA ARG A 232 4.67 -2.33 -8.84
C ARG A 232 4.43 -0.96 -8.22
N LEU A 233 4.03 0.03 -9.03
CA LEU A 233 3.64 1.34 -8.54
C LEU A 233 2.43 1.25 -7.61
N GLN A 234 1.42 0.46 -7.98
CA GLN A 234 0.24 0.24 -7.15
C GLN A 234 0.62 -0.43 -5.82
N GLU A 235 1.42 -1.50 -5.85
CA GLU A 235 1.89 -2.18 -4.64
C GLU A 235 2.68 -1.23 -3.74
N PHE A 236 3.58 -0.42 -4.32
CA PHE A 236 4.34 0.60 -3.60
C PHE A 236 3.43 1.65 -2.96
N LEU A 237 2.45 2.19 -3.71
CA LEU A 237 1.50 3.18 -3.20
C LEU A 237 0.61 2.61 -2.09
N GLN A 238 0.19 1.35 -2.19
CA GLN A 238 -0.60 0.67 -1.15
C GLN A 238 0.21 0.48 0.15
N LYS A 239 1.51 0.15 0.05
CA LYS A 239 2.37 0.08 1.24
C LYS A 239 2.58 1.45 1.88
N TYR A 240 2.75 2.48 1.07
CA TYR A 240 2.84 3.86 1.56
C TYR A 240 1.53 4.32 2.23
N GLU A 241 0.38 3.97 1.64
CA GLU A 241 -0.94 4.23 2.21
C GLU A 241 -1.10 3.56 3.58
N LEU A 242 -0.78 2.26 3.68
CA LEU A 242 -0.86 1.52 4.94
C LEU A 242 0.00 2.17 6.04
N GLU A 243 1.23 2.58 5.71
CA GLU A 243 2.14 3.25 6.66
C GLU A 243 1.58 4.61 7.12
N CYS A 244 1.00 5.39 6.20
CA CYS A 244 0.32 6.64 6.52
C CYS A 244 -0.82 6.44 7.54
N PHE A 245 -1.61 5.38 7.38
CA PHE A 245 -2.73 5.08 8.29
C PHE A 245 -2.25 4.51 9.64
N ASN A 246 -1.23 3.65 9.67
CA ASN A 246 -0.67 3.11 10.92
C ASN A 246 -0.09 4.22 11.82
N HIS A 247 0.57 5.22 11.23
CA HIS A 247 1.08 6.37 11.99
C HIS A 247 -0.02 7.21 12.67
N LYS A 248 -1.28 7.17 12.19
CA LYS A 248 -2.41 7.81 12.89
C LYS A 248 -2.74 7.10 14.20
N GLU A 249 -2.79 5.77 14.20
CA GLU A 249 -3.14 4.99 15.40
C GLU A 249 -2.09 5.13 16.50
N ALA A 250 -0.80 5.15 16.13
CA ALA A 250 0.30 5.32 17.09
C ALA A 250 0.28 6.70 17.79
N LYS A 251 -0.09 7.78 17.08
CA LYS A 251 -0.18 9.14 17.66
C LYS A 251 -1.40 9.37 18.54
N ILE A 252 -2.44 8.53 18.46
CA ILE A 252 -3.67 8.68 19.26
C ILE A 252 -3.50 8.10 20.70
N SER A 253 -2.42 7.35 20.97
CA SER A 253 -2.27 6.55 22.19
C SER A 253 -1.84 7.27 23.47
N SER A 254 -1.89 8.61 23.57
CA SER A 254 -1.51 9.31 24.82
C SER A 254 -2.34 10.54 25.21
N ASN A 255 -3.55 10.73 24.68
CA ASN A 255 -4.44 11.77 25.23
C ASN A 255 -5.12 11.31 26.53
N LYS A 256 -4.34 11.04 27.59
CA LYS A 256 -4.88 10.97 28.94
C LYS A 256 -5.18 12.40 29.40
N THR A 257 -6.45 12.78 29.35
CA THR A 257 -6.93 14.04 29.95
C THR A 257 -6.75 13.95 31.47
N HIS A 258 -5.78 14.67 32.03
CA HIS A 258 -5.60 14.76 33.47
C HIS A 258 -6.55 15.81 34.05
N LYS A 259 -7.47 15.38 34.94
CA LYS A 259 -8.32 16.30 35.71
C LYS A 259 -7.43 17.08 36.69
N VAL A 260 -7.44 18.41 36.58
CA VAL A 260 -6.70 19.30 37.48
C VAL A 260 -7.40 19.32 38.84
N ASP A 261 -6.73 18.81 39.87
CA ASP A 261 -7.14 18.98 41.25
C ASP A 261 -6.47 20.24 41.80
N ILE A 262 -7.29 21.25 42.12
CA ILE A 262 -6.84 22.60 42.55
C ILE A 262 -6.24 22.56 43.97
N SER A 263 -6.49 21.48 44.72
CA SER A 263 -6.03 21.32 46.10
C SER A 263 -4.58 20.81 46.23
N LYS A 264 -3.92 20.42 45.13
CA LYS A 264 -2.56 19.84 45.13
C LYS A 264 -1.62 20.55 44.15
N LYS A 265 -0.32 20.60 44.48
CA LYS A 265 0.72 21.03 43.54
C LYS A 265 0.91 19.95 42.48
N ASN A 266 0.57 20.27 41.23
CA ASN A 266 0.73 19.38 40.09
C ASN A 266 2.11 19.58 39.47
N TYR A 267 2.87 18.50 39.30
CA TYR A 267 4.16 18.50 38.62
C TYR A 267 3.97 17.96 37.20
N TYR A 268 4.29 18.78 36.21
CA TYR A 268 4.28 18.39 34.79
C TYR A 268 5.71 18.38 34.27
N THR A 269 6.06 17.35 33.52
CA THR A 269 7.33 17.30 32.80
C THR A 269 7.29 18.30 31.65
N LEU A 270 8.15 19.32 31.68
CA LEU A 270 8.30 20.31 30.59
C LEU A 270 8.70 19.68 29.25
N PHE A 271 9.26 18.46 29.29
CA PHE A 271 9.56 17.64 28.13
C PHE A 271 8.68 16.41 28.13
N ASP A 272 7.75 16.36 27.18
CA ASP A 272 7.05 15.13 26.84
C ASP A 272 7.99 14.30 25.95
N PRO A 273 8.34 13.05 26.28
CA PRO A 273 9.10 12.17 25.38
C PRO A 273 8.39 11.93 24.04
N ILE A 274 7.13 12.37 23.89
CA ILE A 274 6.40 12.39 22.61
C ILE A 274 6.98 13.43 21.63
N TYR A 275 7.63 14.50 22.13
CA TYR A 275 8.23 15.56 21.30
C TYR A 275 9.73 15.35 21.01
N THR A 276 10.32 14.23 21.40
CA THR A 276 11.66 13.87 20.89
C THR A 276 11.51 13.35 19.47
N SER A 277 11.90 14.16 18.48
CA SER A 277 12.10 13.65 17.12
C SER A 277 13.41 12.86 17.08
N ASN A 278 13.37 11.66 16.47
CA ASN A 278 14.60 10.96 16.12
C ASN A 278 15.34 11.82 15.08
N CYS A 279 16.50 12.35 15.43
CA CYS A 279 17.38 13.05 14.51
C CYS A 279 18.15 12.00 13.70
N TYR A 280 17.72 11.75 12.46
CA TYR A 280 18.41 10.85 11.55
C TYR A 280 19.59 11.58 10.90
N VAL A 281 20.77 11.46 11.52
CA VAL A 281 22.00 12.01 10.92
C VAL A 281 22.48 11.04 9.83
N SER A 282 22.23 11.37 8.56
CA SER A 282 22.75 10.58 7.44
C SER A 282 24.28 10.62 7.42
N CYS A 283 24.91 9.46 7.56
CA CYS A 283 26.37 9.31 7.58
C CYS A 283 27.04 9.56 6.20
N TYR A 284 26.25 9.74 5.14
CA TYR A 284 26.70 9.88 3.76
C TYR A 284 26.40 11.25 3.14
N SER A 285 25.76 12.15 3.89
CA SER A 285 25.51 13.52 3.45
C SER A 285 26.70 14.43 3.78
N ALA A 286 27.68 14.49 2.89
CA ALA A 286 28.80 15.44 3.00
C ALA A 286 28.37 16.91 2.78
N LYS A 287 27.08 17.15 2.51
CA LYS A 287 26.48 18.48 2.41
C LYS A 287 25.13 18.43 3.11
N ALA A 288 25.06 19.02 4.31
CA ALA A 288 23.81 19.48 4.88
C ALA A 288 23.23 20.57 3.95
N GLU A 289 22.65 20.17 2.82
CA GLU A 289 21.51 20.89 2.30
C GLU A 289 20.47 20.75 3.40
N ASN A 290 20.12 21.87 4.03
CA ASN A 290 19.04 21.96 4.99
C ASN A 290 17.91 21.04 4.50
N GLU A 291 17.56 20.01 5.26
CA GLU A 291 16.29 19.31 5.10
C GLU A 291 15.21 20.37 5.32
N GLN A 292 14.90 21.15 4.29
CA GLN A 292 13.69 21.95 4.25
C GLN A 292 12.59 20.94 4.51
N GLU A 293 11.82 21.15 5.58
CA GLU A 293 10.63 20.35 5.87
C GLU A 293 9.86 20.23 4.56
N ILE A 294 9.85 19.01 4.01
CA ILE A 294 9.18 18.76 2.75
C ILE A 294 7.71 19.01 3.03
N ASP A 295 7.13 20.02 2.37
CA ASP A 295 5.68 20.17 2.34
C ASP A 295 5.11 18.95 1.60
N GLU A 296 4.76 17.93 2.39
CA GLU A 296 4.22 16.66 1.91
C GLU A 296 3.03 16.88 0.96
N VAL A 297 2.19 17.89 1.25
CA VAL A 297 0.98 18.18 0.48
C VAL A 297 1.33 18.78 -0.86
N GLU A 298 2.22 19.78 -0.91
CA GLU A 298 2.66 20.38 -2.18
C GLU A 298 3.45 19.40 -3.04
N LYS A 299 4.34 18.59 -2.45
CA LYS A 299 5.03 17.54 -3.20
C LYS A 299 4.09 16.48 -3.73
N PHE A 300 3.09 16.07 -2.95
CA PHE A 300 2.08 15.14 -3.43
C PHE A 300 1.24 15.73 -4.57
N LYS A 301 0.90 17.03 -4.53
CA LYS A 301 0.25 17.72 -5.65
C LYS A 301 1.10 17.69 -6.92
N GLU A 302 2.42 17.89 -6.81
CA GLU A 302 3.36 17.82 -7.92
C GLU A 302 3.37 16.42 -8.56
N TYR A 303 3.47 15.36 -7.74
CA TYR A 303 3.47 13.98 -8.23
C TYR A 303 2.15 13.61 -8.90
N VAL A 304 1.03 13.92 -8.25
CA VAL A 304 -0.31 13.60 -8.78
C VAL A 304 -0.62 14.40 -10.04
N GLY A 305 -0.19 15.67 -10.09
CA GLY A 305 -0.29 16.54 -11.26
C GLY A 305 0.50 16.01 -12.46
N THR A 306 1.56 15.23 -12.21
CA THR A 306 2.36 14.57 -13.25
C THR A 306 1.81 13.17 -13.60
N LEU A 307 1.47 12.36 -12.60
CA LEU A 307 1.03 10.98 -12.77
C LEU A 307 -0.34 10.88 -13.44
N THR A 308 -1.27 11.77 -13.09
CA THR A 308 -2.66 11.70 -13.59
C THR A 308 -2.75 11.87 -15.11
N PRO A 309 -2.10 12.88 -15.74
CA PRO A 309 -2.00 12.95 -17.21
C PRO A 309 -1.37 11.69 -17.82
N LEU A 310 -0.32 11.13 -17.19
CA LEU A 310 0.34 9.92 -17.71
C LEU A 310 -0.57 8.69 -17.68
N LEU A 311 -1.44 8.57 -16.68
CA LEU A 311 -2.46 7.51 -16.63
C LEU A 311 -3.45 7.64 -17.80
N TYR A 312 -3.90 8.86 -18.09
CA TYR A 312 -4.78 9.13 -19.24
C TYR A 312 -4.11 8.87 -20.58
N ASP A 313 -2.91 9.42 -20.78
CA ASP A 313 -2.15 9.23 -22.02
C ASP A 313 -1.87 7.74 -22.25
N THR A 314 -1.53 7.00 -21.19
CA THR A 314 -1.27 5.56 -21.27
C THR A 314 -2.52 4.80 -21.69
N TRP A 315 -3.68 5.16 -21.14
CA TRP A 315 -4.95 4.56 -21.53
C TRP A 315 -5.30 4.89 -22.98
N LEU A 316 -5.18 6.15 -23.38
CA LEU A 316 -5.48 6.61 -24.74
C LEU A 316 -4.62 5.94 -25.82
N GLU A 317 -3.38 5.59 -25.53
CA GLU A 317 -2.50 4.86 -26.47
C GLU A 317 -2.97 3.41 -26.69
N ALA A 318 -3.59 2.79 -25.68
CA ALA A 318 -3.97 1.38 -25.71
C ALA A 318 -5.47 1.14 -25.97
N ALA A 319 -6.32 2.12 -25.67
CA ALA A 319 -7.76 2.03 -25.78
C ALA A 319 -8.23 2.20 -27.23
N PRO A 320 -9.31 1.50 -27.65
CA PRO A 320 -9.87 1.68 -28.98
C PRO A 320 -10.43 3.11 -29.15
N SER A 321 -10.25 3.69 -30.34
CA SER A 321 -10.82 5.01 -30.66
C SER A 321 -12.35 4.94 -30.57
N ALA A 322 -12.96 5.79 -29.73
CA ALA A 322 -14.41 5.85 -29.56
C ALA A 322 -15.11 6.18 -30.89
N LYS A 323 -15.59 5.13 -31.58
CA LYS A 323 -16.50 5.21 -32.71
C LYS A 323 -17.62 4.19 -32.53
N SER A 324 -18.39 4.30 -31.44
CA SER A 324 -19.65 3.57 -31.39
C SER A 324 -20.69 4.33 -30.60
N HIS A 325 -21.83 4.50 -31.27
CA HIS A 325 -23.07 4.97 -30.71
C HIS A 325 -23.42 4.20 -29.43
N SER A 326 -23.99 4.93 -28.48
CA SER A 326 -24.59 4.44 -27.24
C SER A 326 -25.30 3.10 -27.44
N ASN A 327 -24.82 2.06 -26.75
CA ASN A 327 -25.47 0.79 -26.37
C ASN A 327 -24.65 -0.50 -26.62
N PHE A 328 -23.46 -0.44 -27.21
CA PHE A 328 -22.62 -1.62 -27.42
C PHE A 328 -21.46 -1.70 -26.41
N GLU A 329 -21.16 -2.92 -25.96
CA GLU A 329 -20.02 -3.22 -25.08
C GLU A 329 -18.71 -3.01 -25.87
N THR A 330 -17.75 -2.29 -25.30
CA THR A 330 -16.47 -2.00 -25.95
C THR A 330 -15.50 -3.13 -25.77
N VAL A 331 -15.10 -3.74 -26.87
CA VAL A 331 -14.20 -4.89 -26.87
C VAL A 331 -12.73 -4.45 -26.78
N ILE A 332 -12.01 -4.97 -25.79
CA ILE A 332 -10.57 -4.78 -25.60
C ILE A 332 -9.82 -6.12 -25.52
N ASN A 333 -8.52 -6.11 -25.83
CA ASN A 333 -7.68 -7.30 -25.69
C ASN A 333 -7.28 -7.51 -24.21
N VAL A 334 -6.71 -8.68 -23.89
CA VAL A 334 -6.35 -9.04 -22.50
C VAL A 334 -5.26 -8.15 -21.93
N GLU A 335 -4.27 -7.75 -22.73
CA GLU A 335 -3.18 -6.89 -22.28
C GLU A 335 -3.67 -5.48 -21.91
N THR A 336 -4.54 -4.89 -22.74
CA THR A 336 -5.19 -3.60 -22.50
C THR A 336 -6.15 -3.69 -21.30
N ALA A 337 -6.82 -4.82 -21.09
CA ALA A 337 -7.66 -5.01 -19.92
C ALA A 337 -6.83 -5.12 -18.63
N LEU A 338 -5.66 -5.76 -18.65
CA LEU A 338 -4.72 -5.76 -17.52
C LEU A 338 -4.19 -4.34 -17.25
N LEU A 339 -3.89 -3.60 -18.31
CA LEU A 339 -3.50 -2.20 -18.20
C LEU A 339 -4.61 -1.36 -17.55
N LEU A 340 -5.86 -1.54 -17.98
CA LEU A 340 -7.04 -0.89 -17.38
C LEU A 340 -7.11 -1.17 -15.88
N LYS A 341 -7.01 -2.44 -15.48
CA LYS A 341 -7.04 -2.86 -14.06
C LYS A 341 -6.02 -2.09 -13.21
N TYR A 342 -4.76 -2.02 -13.64
CA TYR A 342 -3.71 -1.34 -12.87
C TYR A 342 -3.83 0.18 -12.90
N ILE A 343 -4.33 0.77 -13.99
CA ILE A 343 -4.63 2.21 -14.05
C ILE A 343 -5.74 2.58 -13.06
N LEU A 344 -6.86 1.83 -13.06
CA LEU A 344 -7.97 2.04 -12.13
C LEU A 344 -7.52 1.83 -10.68
N GLY A 345 -6.74 0.78 -10.42
CA GLY A 345 -6.14 0.52 -9.12
C GLY A 345 -5.27 1.68 -8.63
N THR A 346 -4.46 2.26 -9.52
CA THR A 346 -3.64 3.45 -9.21
C THR A 346 -4.53 4.65 -8.84
N PHE A 347 -5.56 4.96 -9.63
CA PHE A 347 -6.51 6.03 -9.30
C PHE A 347 -7.19 5.84 -7.94
N ASN A 348 -7.57 4.61 -7.60
CA ASN A 348 -8.22 4.31 -6.33
C ASN A 348 -7.28 4.55 -5.12
N VAL A 349 -6.02 4.12 -5.22
CA VAL A 349 -5.04 4.36 -4.14
C VAL A 349 -4.73 5.85 -4.02
N LEU A 350 -4.59 6.58 -5.14
CA LEU A 350 -4.44 8.04 -5.11
C LEU A 350 -5.66 8.73 -4.45
N GLY A 351 -6.88 8.29 -4.75
CA GLY A 351 -8.10 8.79 -4.13
C GLY A 351 -8.11 8.63 -2.60
N SER A 352 -7.66 7.48 -2.12
CA SER A 352 -7.59 7.15 -0.69
C SER A 352 -6.49 7.95 0.03
N LEU A 353 -5.31 8.10 -0.60
CA LEU A 353 -4.24 8.98 -0.11
C LEU A 353 -4.67 10.45 -0.06
N LEU A 354 -5.43 10.93 -1.04
CA LEU A 354 -5.99 12.27 -1.04
C LEU A 354 -7.00 12.46 0.08
N GLU A 355 -7.80 11.45 0.41
CA GLU A 355 -8.69 11.50 1.56
C GLU A 355 -7.91 11.56 2.88
N TYR A 356 -6.83 10.78 2.99
CA TYR A 356 -5.91 10.84 4.12
C TYR A 356 -5.31 12.24 4.29
N LEU A 357 -4.76 12.82 3.21
CA LEU A 357 -4.14 14.16 3.23
C LEU A 357 -5.17 15.26 3.48
N ASN A 358 -6.38 15.14 2.94
CA ASN A 358 -7.45 16.10 3.21
C ASN A 358 -7.91 16.05 4.68
N LYS A 359 -7.88 14.87 5.32
CA LYS A 359 -8.12 14.73 6.77
C LYS A 359 -6.96 15.30 7.60
N LYS A 360 -5.70 15.11 7.16
CA LYS A 360 -4.50 15.62 7.84
C LYS A 360 -4.38 17.14 7.73
N CYS A 361 -4.64 17.70 6.54
CA CYS A 361 -4.52 19.12 6.21
C CYS A 361 -5.77 19.63 5.45
N PRO A 362 -6.91 19.84 6.14
CA PRO A 362 -8.16 20.28 5.50
C PRO A 362 -8.06 21.63 4.76
N SER A 363 -7.19 22.52 5.22
CA SER A 363 -6.96 23.85 4.63
C SER A 363 -6.39 23.79 3.20
N SER A 364 -5.72 22.69 2.84
CA SER A 364 -5.08 22.54 1.53
C SER A 364 -6.06 22.43 0.36
N ASN A 365 -7.32 22.04 0.64
CA ASN A 365 -8.37 21.76 -0.34
C ASN A 365 -7.94 20.80 -1.48
N ILE A 366 -6.93 19.97 -1.22
CA ILE A 366 -6.24 19.17 -2.24
C ILE A 366 -7.18 18.21 -2.96
N LYS A 367 -8.09 17.56 -2.21
CA LYS A 367 -9.08 16.60 -2.72
C LYS A 367 -10.01 17.25 -3.75
N ASN A 368 -10.60 18.39 -3.42
CA ASN A 368 -11.56 19.05 -4.30
C ASN A 368 -10.89 19.60 -5.57
N ILE A 369 -9.69 20.18 -5.44
CA ILE A 369 -8.92 20.67 -6.59
C ILE A 369 -8.59 19.52 -7.53
N TYR A 370 -8.15 18.38 -6.98
CA TYR A 370 -7.82 17.20 -7.76
C TYR A 370 -9.06 16.62 -8.46
N PHE A 371 -10.16 16.42 -7.74
CA PHE A 371 -11.39 15.85 -8.30
C PHE A 371 -11.98 16.72 -9.40
N HIS A 372 -12.00 18.05 -9.21
CA HIS A 372 -12.46 18.98 -10.25
C HIS A 372 -11.63 18.91 -11.53
N LYS A 373 -10.29 18.77 -11.42
CA LYS A 373 -9.42 18.64 -12.60
C LYS A 373 -9.53 17.28 -13.28
N THR A 374 -9.84 16.23 -12.51
CA THR A 374 -9.78 14.83 -12.96
C THR A 374 -11.12 14.35 -13.55
N SER A 375 -12.25 14.86 -13.05
CA SER A 375 -13.59 14.36 -13.40
C SER A 375 -13.95 14.43 -14.89
N GLY A 376 -13.69 15.56 -15.54
CA GLY A 376 -13.97 15.77 -16.97
C GLY A 376 -13.20 14.79 -17.86
N PRO A 377 -11.85 14.79 -17.82
CA PRO A 377 -11.03 13.84 -18.57
C PRO A 377 -11.37 12.38 -18.26
N TYR A 378 -11.65 12.04 -17.00
CA TYR A 378 -12.06 10.69 -16.62
C TYR A 378 -13.33 10.24 -17.35
N SER A 379 -14.35 11.11 -17.37
CA SER A 379 -15.62 10.87 -18.05
C SER A 379 -15.41 10.65 -19.55
N GLN A 380 -14.60 11.51 -20.17
CA GLN A 380 -14.29 11.44 -21.60
C GLN A 380 -13.53 10.16 -21.97
N HIS A 381 -12.57 9.73 -21.15
CA HIS A 381 -11.64 8.65 -21.52
C HIS A 381 -12.10 7.25 -21.09
N PHE A 382 -12.80 7.14 -19.96
CA PHE A 382 -13.23 5.84 -19.42
C PHE A 382 -14.74 5.61 -19.54
N VAL A 383 -15.58 6.63 -19.37
CA VAL A 383 -17.04 6.44 -19.33
C VAL A 383 -17.67 6.53 -20.73
N SER A 384 -17.10 7.29 -21.65
CA SER A 384 -17.62 7.45 -23.01
C SER A 384 -17.74 6.13 -23.79
N SER A 385 -16.83 5.18 -23.53
CA SER A 385 -16.78 3.87 -24.19
C SER A 385 -17.12 2.73 -23.21
N PHE A 386 -17.66 3.05 -22.03
CA PHE A 386 -18.07 2.08 -21.04
C PHE A 386 -19.41 1.42 -21.44
N PRO A 387 -19.63 0.12 -21.17
CA PRO A 387 -18.76 -0.82 -20.44
C PRO A 387 -17.79 -1.58 -21.34
N TYR A 388 -16.68 -2.06 -20.75
CA TYR A 388 -15.62 -2.80 -21.46
C TYR A 388 -15.77 -4.31 -21.30
N VAL A 389 -15.42 -5.07 -22.33
CA VAL A 389 -15.41 -6.54 -22.35
C VAL A 389 -14.18 -7.06 -23.09
N THR A 390 -13.78 -8.31 -22.84
CA THR A 390 -12.68 -8.96 -23.56
C THR A 390 -13.18 -10.08 -24.47
N ASN A 391 -12.42 -10.35 -25.55
CA ASN A 391 -12.69 -11.41 -26.51
C ASN A 391 -12.28 -12.82 -26.04
N VAL A 392 -12.03 -13.04 -24.74
CA VAL A 392 -11.53 -14.32 -24.25
C VAL A 392 -12.65 -15.36 -24.29
N ARG A 393 -12.59 -16.29 -25.26
CA ARG A 393 -13.28 -17.59 -25.15
C ARG A 393 -12.56 -18.36 -24.04
N SER A 394 -13.30 -18.87 -23.05
CA SER A 394 -12.77 -19.57 -21.87
C SER A 394 -11.95 -20.82 -22.22
N LYS A 395 -10.72 -20.66 -22.69
CA LYS A 395 -9.75 -21.73 -22.83
C LYS A 395 -8.57 -21.45 -21.92
N GLN A 396 -8.42 -22.38 -20.98
CA GLN A 396 -7.44 -22.45 -19.92
C GLN A 396 -6.01 -22.40 -20.47
N THR A 397 -5.25 -21.42 -19.99
CA THR A 397 -3.87 -21.62 -19.55
C THR A 397 -3.64 -20.63 -18.41
N ALA A 398 -3.63 -21.13 -17.18
CA ALA A 398 -3.37 -20.34 -15.99
C ALA A 398 -1.89 -19.92 -15.96
N SER A 399 -1.63 -18.67 -16.32
CA SER A 399 -0.52 -17.91 -15.72
C SER A 399 -1.11 -16.98 -14.67
N VAL A 400 -0.35 -16.72 -13.61
CA VAL A 400 -0.77 -16.10 -12.33
C VAL A 400 -1.31 -14.66 -12.46
N GLU A 401 -1.37 -14.10 -13.66
CA GLU A 401 -1.75 -12.70 -13.94
C GLU A 401 -2.81 -12.58 -15.05
N SER A 402 -3.73 -13.54 -15.18
CA SER A 402 -4.76 -13.51 -16.24
C SER A 402 -6.09 -12.96 -15.75
N ILE A 403 -6.68 -12.02 -16.50
CA ILE A 403 -8.10 -11.66 -16.39
C ILE A 403 -8.93 -12.90 -16.70
N SER A 404 -9.66 -13.38 -15.69
CA SER A 404 -10.49 -14.58 -15.79
C SER A 404 -11.91 -14.28 -16.27
N ASP A 405 -12.42 -13.09 -15.99
CA ASP A 405 -13.78 -12.67 -16.36
C ASP A 405 -13.78 -11.95 -17.71
N PRO A 406 -14.39 -12.54 -18.76
CA PRO A 406 -14.47 -11.89 -20.06
C PRO A 406 -15.32 -10.61 -20.03
N LYS A 407 -16.23 -10.45 -19.06
CA LYS A 407 -17.09 -9.26 -18.93
C LYS A 407 -16.47 -8.12 -18.12
N LEU A 408 -15.27 -8.32 -17.56
CA LEU A 408 -14.55 -7.30 -16.78
C LEU A 408 -15.42 -6.64 -15.71
N ILE A 409 -16.25 -7.40 -15.01
CA ILE A 409 -17.25 -6.84 -14.08
C ILE A 409 -16.54 -6.06 -12.97
N THR A 410 -15.45 -6.61 -12.44
CA THR A 410 -14.63 -5.96 -11.40
C THR A 410 -14.08 -4.61 -11.85
N GLU A 411 -13.50 -4.55 -13.04
CA GLU A 411 -12.91 -3.33 -13.60
C GLU A 411 -13.99 -2.32 -13.96
N ASN A 412 -15.11 -2.77 -14.53
CA ASN A 412 -16.26 -1.90 -14.84
C ASN A 412 -16.91 -1.32 -13.57
N LEU A 413 -17.04 -2.10 -12.49
CA LEU A 413 -17.51 -1.59 -11.20
C LEU A 413 -16.52 -0.59 -10.59
N GLU A 414 -15.22 -0.80 -10.75
CA GLU A 414 -14.21 0.18 -10.30
C GLU A 414 -14.30 1.49 -11.11
N ILE A 415 -14.63 1.43 -12.42
CA ILE A 415 -14.94 2.63 -13.22
C ILE A 415 -16.13 3.38 -12.63
N CYS A 416 -17.22 2.68 -12.31
CA CYS A 416 -18.39 3.28 -11.68
C CYS A 416 -18.01 3.96 -10.35
N LYS A 417 -17.27 3.27 -9.49
CA LYS A 417 -16.82 3.77 -8.18
C LYS A 417 -15.97 5.03 -8.31
N LEU A 418 -14.97 5.02 -9.20
CA LEU A 418 -14.10 6.17 -9.45
C LEU A 418 -14.86 7.34 -10.06
N PHE A 419 -15.80 7.08 -10.97
CA PHE A 419 -16.66 8.13 -11.53
C PHE A 419 -17.47 8.85 -10.44
N ILE A 420 -18.10 8.09 -9.53
CA ILE A 420 -18.85 8.61 -8.39
C ILE A 420 -17.92 9.42 -7.47
N MET A 421 -16.74 8.88 -7.17
CA MET A 421 -15.74 9.53 -6.30
C MET A 421 -15.25 10.87 -6.87
N PHE A 422 -14.95 10.95 -8.17
CA PHE A 422 -14.47 12.17 -8.82
C PHE A 422 -15.55 13.21 -9.09
N ASN A 423 -16.83 12.82 -9.07
CA ASN A 423 -17.97 13.72 -9.27
C ASN A 423 -18.84 13.85 -8.01
N PRO A 424 -18.34 14.44 -6.90
CA PRO A 424 -19.15 14.60 -5.68
C PRO A 424 -20.31 15.59 -5.85
N LYS A 425 -20.24 16.49 -6.85
CA LYS A 425 -21.30 17.44 -7.21
C LYS A 425 -21.82 17.10 -8.60
N VAL A 426 -22.91 16.33 -8.64
CA VAL A 426 -23.56 15.91 -9.88
C VAL A 426 -24.29 17.09 -10.53
N SER A 427 -24.23 17.19 -11.85
CA SER A 427 -25.06 18.09 -12.64
C SER A 427 -25.67 17.33 -13.82
N MET A 428 -26.97 17.04 -13.73
CA MET A 428 -27.72 16.37 -14.80
C MET A 428 -27.71 17.15 -16.12
N LYS A 429 -27.46 18.46 -16.09
CA LYS A 429 -27.42 19.29 -17.32
C LYS A 429 -26.23 19.01 -18.24
N HIS A 430 -25.12 18.51 -17.68
CA HIS A 430 -23.86 18.38 -18.43
C HIS A 430 -23.36 16.95 -18.59
N GLN A 431 -23.78 16.02 -17.73
CA GLN A 431 -23.24 14.64 -17.67
C GLN A 431 -24.35 13.56 -17.71
N GLU A 432 -25.52 13.88 -18.26
CA GLU A 432 -26.70 13.00 -18.21
C GLU A 432 -26.43 11.60 -18.78
N LYS A 433 -25.71 11.52 -19.90
CA LYS A 433 -25.44 10.25 -20.60
C LYS A 433 -24.53 9.36 -19.77
N GLU A 434 -23.45 9.92 -19.23
CA GLU A 434 -22.47 9.24 -18.40
C GLU A 434 -23.08 8.76 -17.08
N ILE A 435 -23.88 9.61 -16.43
CA ILE A 435 -24.59 9.26 -15.19
C ILE A 435 -25.56 8.09 -15.44
N LYS A 436 -26.38 8.16 -16.50
CA LYS A 436 -27.30 7.08 -16.86
C LYS A 436 -26.55 5.78 -17.18
N ALA A 437 -25.44 5.84 -17.91
CA ALA A 437 -24.63 4.65 -18.22
C ALA A 437 -24.09 3.97 -16.96
N VAL A 438 -23.56 4.74 -16.00
CA VAL A 438 -23.03 4.23 -14.73
C VAL A 438 -24.14 3.62 -13.87
N ILE A 439 -25.27 4.31 -13.68
CA ILE A 439 -26.37 3.82 -12.84
C ILE A 439 -27.01 2.58 -13.45
N ASN A 440 -27.33 2.58 -14.75
CA ASN A 440 -27.92 1.44 -15.43
C ASN A 440 -27.02 0.20 -15.35
N TYR A 441 -25.70 0.38 -15.37
CA TYR A 441 -24.77 -0.73 -15.19
C TYR A 441 -24.76 -1.26 -13.76
N ILE A 442 -24.73 -0.38 -12.75
CA ILE A 442 -24.84 -0.79 -11.33
C ILE A 442 -26.14 -1.58 -11.10
N GLU A 443 -27.27 -1.09 -11.61
CA GLU A 443 -28.56 -1.79 -11.54
C GLU A 443 -28.52 -3.15 -12.25
N LYS A 444 -27.97 -3.20 -13.48
CA LYS A 444 -27.83 -4.44 -14.26
C LYS A 444 -27.01 -5.50 -13.51
N ILE A 445 -25.93 -5.11 -12.84
CA ILE A 445 -25.08 -6.05 -12.09
C ILE A 445 -25.75 -6.44 -10.77
N PHE A 446 -26.33 -5.49 -10.05
CA PHE A 446 -27.07 -5.75 -8.81
C PHE A 446 -28.21 -6.76 -9.02
N ASN A 447 -28.92 -6.68 -10.15
CA ASN A 447 -30.03 -7.58 -10.46
C ASN A 447 -29.60 -8.96 -11.00
N LYS A 448 -28.39 -9.10 -11.57
CA LYS A 448 -27.98 -10.33 -12.27
C LYS A 448 -27.22 -11.36 -11.43
N TYR A 449 -26.53 -10.97 -10.36
CA TYR A 449 -25.54 -11.84 -9.72
C TYR A 449 -25.90 -12.18 -8.26
N ASN A 450 -25.98 -13.49 -7.98
CA ASN A 450 -26.08 -14.05 -6.63
C ASN A 450 -24.73 -14.54 -6.07
N GLU A 451 -23.61 -14.29 -6.77
CA GLU A 451 -22.27 -14.69 -6.31
C GLU A 451 -21.73 -13.75 -5.22
N GLY A 452 -21.26 -14.31 -4.10
CA GLY A 452 -20.93 -13.56 -2.88
C GLY A 452 -19.89 -12.44 -3.05
N ASN A 453 -18.85 -12.62 -3.89
CA ASN A 453 -17.76 -11.63 -4.02
C ASN A 453 -18.15 -10.38 -4.83
N ILE A 454 -18.94 -10.54 -5.89
CA ILE A 454 -19.39 -9.43 -6.74
C ILE A 454 -20.43 -8.60 -5.99
N ASN A 455 -21.30 -9.26 -5.22
CA ASN A 455 -22.23 -8.58 -4.32
C ASN A 455 -21.53 -7.65 -3.34
N ASP A 456 -20.38 -8.04 -2.79
CA ASP A 456 -19.65 -7.20 -1.84
C ASP A 456 -19.08 -5.94 -2.48
N THR A 457 -18.60 -6.03 -3.72
CA THR A 457 -18.12 -4.86 -4.45
C THR A 457 -19.24 -3.88 -4.78
N VAL A 458 -20.41 -4.39 -5.21
CA VAL A 458 -21.58 -3.56 -5.49
C VAL A 458 -22.13 -2.94 -4.21
N ILE A 459 -22.24 -3.69 -3.12
CA ILE A 459 -22.70 -3.15 -1.83
C ILE A 459 -21.75 -2.06 -1.32
N LYS A 460 -20.43 -2.24 -1.43
CA LYS A 460 -19.45 -1.18 -1.07
C LYS A 460 -19.62 0.06 -1.93
N LEU A 461 -19.94 -0.11 -3.21
CA LEU A 461 -20.23 1.00 -4.13
C LEU A 461 -21.54 1.72 -3.73
N LEU A 462 -22.58 0.97 -3.37
CA LEU A 462 -23.83 1.53 -2.86
C LEU A 462 -23.62 2.27 -1.52
N ASP A 463 -22.82 1.71 -0.61
CA ASP A 463 -22.40 2.38 0.64
C ASP A 463 -21.68 3.71 0.36
N LEU A 464 -20.87 3.79 -0.71
CA LEU A 464 -20.22 5.03 -1.15
C LEU A 464 -21.24 6.03 -1.71
N LEU A 465 -22.19 5.58 -2.54
CA LEU A 465 -23.25 6.41 -3.11
C LEU A 465 -24.14 7.02 -2.03
N PHE A 466 -24.56 6.20 -1.06
CA PHE A 466 -25.43 6.58 0.05
C PHE A 466 -24.64 6.97 1.31
N SER A 467 -23.42 7.49 1.15
CA SER A 467 -22.54 7.87 2.26
C SER A 467 -23.14 8.93 3.21
N ASN A 468 -22.50 9.13 4.37
CA ASN A 468 -22.98 10.03 5.43
C ASN A 468 -23.01 11.53 5.04
N GLU A 469 -22.49 11.91 3.89
CA GLU A 469 -22.48 13.29 3.39
C GLU A 469 -23.47 13.45 2.25
N ILE A 470 -24.24 14.55 2.23
CA ILE A 470 -25.06 14.86 1.05
C ILE A 470 -24.11 15.19 -0.08
N THR A 471 -23.99 14.26 -1.03
CA THR A 471 -23.36 14.51 -2.31
C THR A 471 -24.41 15.02 -3.29
N GLY A 472 -23.96 15.56 -4.43
CA GLY A 472 -24.87 15.92 -5.52
C GLY A 472 -25.72 14.74 -6.00
N TRP A 473 -25.23 13.49 -5.85
CA TRP A 473 -25.97 12.27 -6.17
C TRP A 473 -27.22 12.08 -5.29
N THR A 474 -27.09 12.40 -4.00
CA THR A 474 -28.18 12.29 -3.02
C THR A 474 -28.98 13.58 -2.85
N LYS A 475 -28.62 14.67 -3.54
CA LYS A 475 -29.33 15.95 -3.40
C LYS A 475 -30.57 16.00 -4.32
N ASP A 476 -30.41 15.49 -5.54
CA ASP A 476 -31.48 15.42 -6.54
C ASP A 476 -32.02 13.98 -6.57
N THR A 477 -33.21 13.75 -6.01
CA THR A 477 -33.78 12.40 -5.78
C THR A 477 -33.93 11.58 -7.05
N SER A 478 -34.28 12.24 -8.16
CA SER A 478 -34.65 11.60 -9.43
C SER A 478 -33.58 10.69 -10.04
N VAL A 479 -32.31 10.87 -9.67
CA VAL A 479 -31.19 10.09 -10.22
C VAL A 479 -31.09 8.71 -9.59
N LEU A 480 -31.37 8.60 -8.28
CA LEU A 480 -31.17 7.37 -7.52
C LEU A 480 -32.48 6.65 -7.15
N ASP A 481 -33.65 7.25 -7.39
CA ASP A 481 -34.95 6.70 -7.00
C ASP A 481 -35.16 5.26 -7.52
N ASN A 482 -34.92 5.00 -8.81
CA ASN A 482 -35.09 3.67 -9.39
C ASN A 482 -34.13 2.63 -8.80
N LEU A 483 -32.87 3.00 -8.58
CA LEU A 483 -31.88 2.15 -7.93
C LEU A 483 -32.29 1.84 -6.48
N PHE A 484 -32.80 2.84 -5.76
CA PHE A 484 -33.26 2.70 -4.39
C PHE A 484 -34.49 1.78 -4.29
N ASP A 485 -35.47 1.93 -5.19
CA ASP A 485 -36.61 1.01 -5.29
C ASP A 485 -36.16 -0.42 -5.61
N ASN A 486 -35.21 -0.59 -6.53
CA ASN A 486 -34.63 -1.91 -6.82
C ASN A 486 -33.94 -2.54 -5.60
N ILE A 487 -33.25 -1.76 -4.77
CA ILE A 487 -32.65 -2.25 -3.51
C ILE A 487 -33.73 -2.73 -2.54
N LEU A 488 -34.84 -2.00 -2.42
CA LEU A 488 -35.96 -2.38 -1.56
C LEU A 488 -36.66 -3.66 -2.06
N VAL A 489 -36.90 -3.77 -3.37
CA VAL A 489 -37.47 -4.97 -4.01
C VAL A 489 -36.52 -6.17 -3.86
N ALA A 490 -35.21 -5.96 -4.00
CA ALA A 490 -34.23 -7.02 -3.77
C ALA A 490 -34.21 -7.50 -2.33
N TYR A 491 -34.40 -6.60 -1.34
CA TYR A 491 -34.52 -6.99 0.06
C TYR A 491 -35.79 -7.81 0.33
N SER A 492 -36.93 -7.42 -0.25
CA SER A 492 -38.20 -8.14 -0.05
C SER A 492 -38.22 -9.52 -0.70
N ASN A 493 -37.56 -9.69 -1.84
CA ASN A 493 -37.53 -10.96 -2.59
C ASN A 493 -36.54 -11.99 -2.04
N LYS A 494 -35.57 -11.60 -1.20
CA LYS A 494 -34.55 -12.51 -0.65
C LYS A 494 -35.03 -13.26 0.60
N THR A 495 -34.67 -14.54 0.70
CA THR A 495 -34.94 -15.37 1.89
C THR A 495 -34.11 -14.89 3.11
N ASN A 496 -34.59 -15.17 4.32
CA ASN A 496 -33.99 -14.66 5.56
C ASN A 496 -32.57 -15.19 5.85
N GLU A 497 -32.16 -16.28 5.21
CA GLU A 497 -30.84 -16.92 5.40
C GLU A 497 -29.75 -16.37 4.47
N ASP A 498 -30.08 -15.46 3.54
CA ASP A 498 -29.11 -14.93 2.58
C ASP A 498 -28.18 -13.88 3.21
N ILE A 499 -26.86 -14.13 3.20
CA ILE A 499 -25.80 -13.19 3.59
C ILE A 499 -25.97 -11.85 2.84
N GLY A 500 -26.41 -11.89 1.59
CA GLY A 500 -26.70 -10.70 0.79
C GLY A 500 -27.83 -9.86 1.37
N LYS A 501 -28.84 -10.48 1.99
CA LYS A 501 -29.97 -9.77 2.63
C LYS A 501 -29.51 -8.99 3.85
N GLN A 502 -28.60 -9.53 4.67
CA GLN A 502 -28.01 -8.83 5.82
C GLN A 502 -27.16 -7.61 5.40
N LYS A 503 -26.44 -7.72 4.28
CA LYS A 503 -25.67 -6.60 3.72
C LYS A 503 -26.58 -5.48 3.21
N ILE A 504 -27.64 -5.82 2.48
CA ILE A 504 -28.66 -4.85 2.04
C ILE A 504 -29.39 -4.24 3.25
N PHE A 505 -29.74 -5.05 4.24
CA PHE A 505 -30.32 -4.58 5.50
C PHE A 505 -29.44 -3.52 6.17
N THR A 506 -28.14 -3.80 6.30
CA THR A 506 -27.18 -2.86 6.88
C THR A 506 -27.11 -1.55 6.10
N LEU A 507 -27.10 -1.62 4.77
CA LEU A 507 -27.14 -0.44 3.90
C LEU A 507 -28.42 0.39 4.11
N LEU A 508 -29.59 -0.24 4.05
CA LEU A 508 -30.89 0.43 4.26
C LEU A 508 -30.96 1.07 5.66
N CYS A 509 -30.39 0.43 6.67
CA CYS A 509 -30.34 0.98 8.01
C CYS A 509 -29.42 2.19 8.13
N LYS A 510 -28.26 2.20 7.44
CA LYS A 510 -27.42 3.40 7.36
C LYS A 510 -28.17 4.56 6.70
N ILE A 511 -28.92 4.30 5.62
CA ILE A 511 -29.75 5.30 4.94
C ILE A 511 -30.86 5.83 5.87
N ALA A 512 -31.51 4.93 6.61
CA ALA A 512 -32.58 5.28 7.53
C ALA A 512 -32.11 6.13 8.72
N LEU A 513 -30.92 5.84 9.25
CA LEU A 513 -30.32 6.57 10.38
C LEU A 513 -29.67 7.89 9.95
N ASN A 514 -29.45 8.11 8.66
CA ASN A 514 -28.85 9.33 8.15
C ASN A 514 -29.90 10.44 7.96
N GLU A 515 -29.91 11.41 8.88
CA GLU A 515 -30.85 12.55 8.82
C GLU A 515 -30.71 13.42 7.57
N LYS A 516 -29.57 13.36 6.89
CA LYS A 516 -29.32 14.11 5.66
C LYS A 516 -30.02 13.50 4.43
N LEU A 517 -30.47 12.25 4.53
CA LEU A 517 -31.11 11.49 3.45
C LEU A 517 -32.64 11.38 3.62
N ARG A 518 -33.26 12.30 4.38
CA ARG A 518 -34.72 12.29 4.67
C ARG A 518 -35.62 12.28 3.44
N HIS A 519 -35.15 12.76 2.29
CA HIS A 519 -35.94 12.74 1.05
C HIS A 519 -36.17 11.32 0.53
N PHE A 520 -35.30 10.34 0.80
CA PHE A 520 -35.58 8.93 0.51
C PHE A 520 -36.60 8.33 1.48
N HIS A 521 -36.77 8.93 2.67
CA HIS A 521 -37.71 8.44 3.68
C HIS A 521 -39.18 8.73 3.32
N SER A 522 -39.44 9.61 2.35
CA SER A 522 -40.80 9.87 1.85
C SER A 522 -41.30 8.76 0.91
N ASN A 523 -40.42 7.92 0.37
CA ASN A 523 -40.78 6.80 -0.50
C ASN A 523 -41.70 5.80 0.25
N GLU A 524 -42.84 5.46 -0.35
CA GLU A 524 -43.84 4.58 0.24
C GLU A 524 -43.29 3.16 0.49
N ASN A 525 -42.51 2.60 -0.44
CA ASN A 525 -41.89 1.28 -0.27
C ASN A 525 -40.94 1.26 0.93
N PHE A 526 -40.22 2.36 1.15
CA PHE A 526 -39.32 2.51 2.29
C PHE A 526 -40.09 2.62 3.62
N LYS A 527 -41.22 3.32 3.64
CA LYS A 527 -42.10 3.37 4.83
C LYS A 527 -42.67 1.99 5.16
N VAL A 528 -43.12 1.24 4.16
CA VAL A 528 -43.61 -0.13 4.34
C VAL A 528 -42.49 -1.03 4.89
N TRP A 529 -41.28 -0.90 4.35
CA TRP A 529 -40.11 -1.61 4.88
C TRP A 529 -39.81 -1.24 6.35
N LEU A 530 -39.78 0.05 6.70
CA LEU A 530 -39.57 0.51 8.08
C LEU A 530 -40.66 -0.02 9.04
N GLN A 531 -41.90 -0.12 8.58
CA GLN A 531 -43.00 -0.69 9.35
C GLN A 531 -42.84 -2.20 9.55
N SER A 532 -42.16 -2.91 8.65
CA SER A 532 -41.87 -4.34 8.80
C SER A 532 -40.68 -4.63 9.74
N LEU A 533 -39.83 -3.64 10.06
CA LEU A 533 -38.62 -3.85 10.85
C LEU A 533 -38.88 -4.45 12.25
N PRO A 534 -39.87 -3.99 13.04
CA PRO A 534 -40.16 -4.59 14.33
C PRO A 534 -40.56 -6.07 14.27
N ASP A 535 -41.01 -6.56 13.11
CA ASP A 535 -41.38 -7.97 12.94
C ASP A 535 -40.17 -8.89 12.98
N ILE A 536 -38.98 -8.35 12.78
CA ILE A 536 -37.71 -9.06 12.99
C ILE A 536 -37.62 -9.54 14.45
N LEU A 537 -38.19 -8.81 15.42
CA LEU A 537 -38.21 -9.23 16.84
C LEU A 537 -39.14 -10.43 17.11
N LEU A 538 -39.94 -10.84 16.13
CA LEU A 538 -40.77 -12.04 16.19
C LEU A 538 -40.02 -13.30 15.69
N SER A 539 -38.80 -13.17 15.18
CA SER A 539 -37.98 -14.31 14.79
C SER A 539 -37.43 -15.07 16.01
N LYS A 540 -37.13 -16.36 15.84
CA LYS A 540 -36.50 -17.19 16.88
C LYS A 540 -35.00 -16.94 17.02
N GLN A 541 -34.35 -16.45 15.97
CA GLN A 541 -32.90 -16.23 15.92
C GLN A 541 -32.58 -14.82 15.44
N LEU A 542 -31.64 -14.15 16.11
CA LEU A 542 -31.17 -12.80 15.78
C LEU A 542 -29.65 -12.69 15.82
N SER A 543 -29.08 -11.92 14.88
CA SER A 543 -27.66 -11.57 14.91
C SER A 543 -27.40 -10.35 15.81
N ILE A 544 -26.19 -10.24 16.36
CA ILE A 544 -25.79 -9.08 17.19
C ILE A 544 -25.86 -7.78 16.37
N GLN A 545 -25.47 -7.83 15.10
CA GLN A 545 -25.51 -6.68 14.20
C GLN A 545 -26.93 -6.16 14.00
N THR A 546 -27.90 -7.06 13.83
CA THR A 546 -29.32 -6.70 13.73
C THR A 546 -29.81 -6.03 15.01
N ILE A 547 -29.43 -6.55 16.19
CA ILE A 547 -29.80 -5.97 17.49
C ILE A 547 -29.19 -4.58 17.67
N ASP A 548 -27.91 -4.39 17.34
CA ASP A 548 -27.24 -3.09 17.40
C ASP A 548 -27.93 -2.03 16.54
N ILE A 549 -28.42 -2.44 15.37
CA ILE A 549 -29.16 -1.59 14.45
C ILE A 549 -30.54 -1.24 15.02
N LEU A 550 -31.33 -2.23 15.47
CA LEU A 550 -32.65 -2.00 16.06
C LEU A 550 -32.56 -1.12 17.31
N HIS A 551 -31.54 -1.33 18.13
CA HIS A 551 -31.24 -0.47 19.28
C HIS A 551 -30.97 0.97 18.84
N LYS A 552 -30.19 1.20 17.78
CA LYS A 552 -29.97 2.56 17.23
C LYS A 552 -31.27 3.20 16.75
N PHE A 553 -32.18 2.47 16.12
CA PHE A 553 -33.49 3.00 15.74
C PHE A 553 -34.35 3.41 16.94
N ALA A 554 -34.31 2.62 18.02
CA ALA A 554 -35.02 2.93 19.26
C ALA A 554 -34.46 4.21 19.92
N VAL A 555 -33.13 4.29 20.05
CA VAL A 555 -32.42 5.44 20.65
C VAL A 555 -32.58 6.72 19.83
N THR A 556 -32.60 6.63 18.49
CA THR A 556 -32.81 7.79 17.61
C THR A 556 -34.26 8.26 17.55
N ASN A 557 -35.18 7.63 18.29
CA ASN A 557 -36.60 7.96 18.38
C ASN A 557 -37.30 8.06 17.02
N ASN A 558 -37.04 7.09 16.13
CA ASN A 558 -37.73 7.03 14.83
C ASN A 558 -39.24 6.80 15.05
N LYS A 559 -40.07 7.78 14.66
CA LYS A 559 -41.52 7.78 14.92
C LYS A 559 -42.24 6.59 14.31
N ILE A 560 -41.86 6.16 13.11
CA ILE A 560 -42.53 5.06 12.39
C ILE A 560 -42.21 3.73 13.08
N PHE A 561 -40.93 3.49 13.36
CA PHE A 561 -40.46 2.29 14.06
C PHE A 561 -41.10 2.15 15.46
N ASN A 562 -41.06 3.21 16.26
CA ASN A 562 -41.61 3.19 17.62
C ASN A 562 -43.14 3.03 17.66
N ALA A 563 -43.85 3.56 16.66
CA ALA A 563 -45.31 3.38 16.55
C ALA A 563 -45.70 1.92 16.29
N VAL A 564 -44.93 1.20 15.46
CA VAL A 564 -45.19 -0.21 15.17
C VAL A 564 -44.79 -1.12 16.32
N ILE A 565 -43.68 -0.84 17.03
CA ILE A 565 -43.35 -1.58 18.25
C ILE A 565 -44.49 -1.46 19.27
N LYS A 566 -45.06 -0.26 19.42
CA LYS A 566 -46.19 -0.06 20.34
C LYS A 566 -47.40 -0.92 19.98
N SER A 567 -47.75 -1.05 18.70
CA SER A 567 -48.93 -1.83 18.29
C SER A 567 -48.71 -3.35 18.37
N ARG A 568 -47.45 -3.82 18.32
CA ARG A 568 -47.08 -5.24 18.38
C ARG A 568 -46.39 -5.65 19.69
N LEU A 569 -46.48 -4.81 20.72
CA LEU A 569 -45.72 -4.99 21.96
C LEU A 569 -46.02 -6.33 22.64
N LEU A 570 -47.30 -6.71 22.74
CA LEU A 570 -47.74 -7.96 23.37
C LEU A 570 -47.16 -9.21 22.68
N THR A 571 -47.12 -9.22 21.35
CA THR A 571 -46.60 -10.38 20.59
C THR A 571 -45.08 -10.47 20.66
N ILE A 572 -44.40 -9.33 20.71
CA ILE A 572 -42.95 -9.27 20.89
C ILE A 572 -42.56 -9.78 22.29
N ILE A 573 -43.26 -9.36 23.35
CA ILE A 573 -43.02 -9.82 24.72
C ILE A 573 -43.23 -11.34 24.85
N LYS A 574 -44.29 -11.88 24.22
CA LYS A 574 -44.53 -13.33 24.14
C LYS A 574 -43.35 -14.10 23.52
N ASN A 575 -42.72 -13.54 22.49
CA ASN A 575 -41.61 -14.19 21.80
C ASN A 575 -40.25 -13.96 22.48
N LEU A 576 -40.10 -12.89 23.28
CA LEU A 576 -38.84 -12.45 23.88
C LEU A 576 -38.02 -13.54 24.59
N PRO A 577 -38.62 -14.49 25.36
CA PRO A 577 -37.85 -15.55 26.01
C PRO A 577 -37.33 -16.63 25.05
N HIS A 578 -37.90 -16.72 23.85
CA HIS A 578 -37.56 -17.74 22.84
C HIS A 578 -36.53 -17.26 21.80
N ILE A 579 -36.02 -16.04 21.96
CA ILE A 579 -35.03 -15.44 21.04
C ILE A 579 -33.62 -15.90 21.40
N GLU A 580 -32.97 -16.60 20.47
CA GLU A 580 -31.56 -16.99 20.55
C GLU A 580 -30.67 -16.03 19.73
N ILE A 581 -29.58 -15.56 20.33
CA ILE A 581 -28.60 -14.70 19.65
C ILE A 581 -27.48 -15.56 19.07
N THR A 582 -27.39 -15.64 17.74
CA THR A 582 -26.56 -16.62 17.02
C THR A 582 -25.05 -16.37 17.08
N ASP A 583 -24.61 -15.13 17.34
CA ASP A 583 -23.18 -14.73 17.27
C ASP A 583 -22.56 -14.43 18.65
N SER A 584 -23.14 -14.93 19.74
CA SER A 584 -22.73 -14.55 21.10
C SER A 584 -21.38 -15.14 21.52
N THR A 585 -20.30 -14.38 21.30
CA THR A 585 -19.04 -14.58 22.03
C THR A 585 -19.21 -14.05 23.46
N VAL A 586 -19.71 -14.87 24.38
CA VAL A 586 -19.62 -14.75 25.86
C VAL A 586 -20.19 -13.47 26.54
N ASP A 587 -20.48 -12.37 25.83
CA ASP A 587 -20.86 -11.10 26.45
C ASP A 587 -22.38 -10.88 26.52
N SER A 588 -22.88 -10.61 27.73
CA SER A 588 -24.28 -10.25 28.02
C SER A 588 -24.79 -8.99 27.32
N ASN A 589 -23.90 -8.23 26.66
CA ASN A 589 -24.18 -6.93 26.04
C ASN A 589 -25.26 -7.01 24.93
N GLY A 590 -25.33 -8.11 24.18
CA GLY A 590 -26.35 -8.29 23.12
C GLY A 590 -27.78 -8.33 23.67
N TYR A 591 -28.01 -9.10 24.73
CA TYR A 591 -29.31 -9.16 25.39
C TYR A 591 -29.67 -7.84 26.10
N HIS A 592 -28.71 -7.16 26.73
CA HIS A 592 -28.96 -5.84 27.32
C HIS A 592 -29.40 -4.79 26.29
N LYS A 593 -28.82 -4.81 25.08
CA LYS A 593 -29.23 -3.92 23.98
C LYS A 593 -30.60 -4.28 23.38
N LEU A 594 -30.92 -5.56 23.31
CA LEU A 594 -32.26 -6.03 22.92
C LEU A 594 -33.30 -5.51 23.91
N LEU A 595 -33.02 -5.67 25.22
CA LEU A 595 -33.92 -5.25 26.28
C LEU A 595 -34.05 -3.72 26.39
N SER A 596 -32.99 -2.95 26.09
CA SER A 596 -33.08 -1.48 26.12
C SER A 596 -33.94 -0.90 24.99
N ILE A 597 -34.29 -1.65 23.94
CA ILE A 597 -35.25 -1.19 22.91
C ILE A 597 -36.59 -0.83 23.57
N PHE A 598 -37.02 -1.65 24.53
CA PHE A 598 -38.29 -1.51 25.25
C PHE A 598 -38.36 -0.27 26.14
N TYR A 599 -37.22 0.22 26.62
CA TYR A 599 -37.13 1.48 27.37
C TYR A 599 -37.67 2.65 26.55
N TRP A 600 -37.45 2.67 25.23
CA TRP A 600 -37.83 3.77 24.35
C TRP A 600 -39.32 3.79 23.93
N VAL A 601 -40.09 2.76 24.29
CA VAL A 601 -41.52 2.63 23.94
C VAL A 601 -42.39 3.42 24.93
N ARG A 602 -42.70 4.70 24.66
CA ARG A 602 -43.31 5.66 25.61
C ARG A 602 -44.55 5.24 26.40
N VAL A 603 -45.42 4.35 25.90
CA VAL A 603 -46.63 3.89 26.61
C VAL A 603 -46.80 2.40 26.38
N TRP A 604 -46.96 1.65 27.47
CA TRP A 604 -47.25 0.22 27.46
C TRP A 604 -48.73 0.01 27.73
N ASP A 605 -49.35 -0.92 27.01
CA ASP A 605 -50.69 -1.42 27.31
C ASP A 605 -50.65 -2.34 28.54
N THR A 606 -51.77 -2.38 29.26
CA THR A 606 -51.92 -3.17 30.50
C THR A 606 -51.75 -4.67 30.25
N GLU A 607 -52.16 -5.17 29.09
CA GLU A 607 -51.98 -6.57 28.72
C GLU A 607 -50.50 -6.96 28.56
N SER A 608 -49.73 -6.12 27.87
CA SER A 608 -48.28 -6.31 27.73
C SER A 608 -47.52 -6.27 29.06
N LEU A 609 -47.91 -5.36 29.97
CA LEU A 609 -47.32 -5.29 31.31
C LEU A 609 -47.64 -6.52 32.16
N ASN A 610 -48.91 -6.93 32.21
CA ASN A 610 -49.34 -8.12 32.96
C ASN A 610 -48.67 -9.39 32.43
N HIS A 611 -48.47 -9.49 31.11
CA HIS A 611 -47.81 -10.65 30.52
C HIS A 611 -46.30 -10.68 30.81
N LEU A 612 -45.63 -9.52 30.78
CA LEU A 612 -44.23 -9.44 31.19
C LEU A 612 -44.07 -9.78 32.67
N GLU A 613 -44.98 -9.32 33.54
CA GLU A 613 -45.00 -9.66 34.96
C GLU A 613 -45.16 -11.16 35.19
N MET A 614 -46.08 -11.82 34.46
CA MET A 614 -46.19 -13.28 34.48
C MET A 614 -44.88 -13.98 34.07
N GLN A 615 -44.25 -13.57 32.97
CA GLN A 615 -42.98 -14.18 32.51
C GLN A 615 -41.83 -13.97 33.51
N LEU A 616 -41.81 -12.85 34.23
CA LEU A 616 -40.84 -12.58 35.29
C LEU A 616 -41.08 -13.48 36.51
N MET A 617 -42.35 -13.70 36.90
CA MET A 617 -42.73 -14.61 37.99
C MET A 617 -42.47 -16.08 37.65
N GLU A 618 -42.60 -16.47 36.39
CA GLU A 618 -42.33 -17.82 35.88
C GLU A 618 -40.82 -18.12 35.69
N ASN A 619 -39.92 -17.19 36.03
CA ASN A 619 -38.46 -17.32 35.91
C ASN A 619 -37.96 -17.72 34.50
N VAL A 620 -38.60 -17.21 33.45
CA VAL A 620 -38.25 -17.57 32.06
C VAL A 620 -36.94 -16.90 31.59
N TYR A 621 -36.42 -15.93 32.33
CA TYR A 621 -35.21 -15.17 32.00
C TYR A 621 -34.03 -15.47 32.94
N LYS A 622 -32.80 -15.26 32.47
CA LYS A 622 -31.59 -15.33 33.32
C LYS A 622 -31.63 -14.24 34.41
N PRO A 623 -31.05 -14.47 35.61
CA PRO A 623 -31.09 -13.53 36.74
C PRO A 623 -30.59 -12.11 36.39
N ASP A 624 -29.52 -12.01 35.61
CA ASP A 624 -28.95 -10.73 35.18
C ASP A 624 -29.88 -9.96 34.22
N HIS A 625 -30.66 -10.68 33.40
CA HIS A 625 -31.62 -10.07 32.48
C HIS A 625 -32.85 -9.58 33.24
N VAL A 626 -33.34 -10.34 34.23
CA VAL A 626 -34.43 -9.94 35.12
C VAL A 626 -34.08 -8.61 35.82
N LYS A 627 -32.89 -8.54 36.44
CA LYS A 627 -32.40 -7.33 37.08
C LYS A 627 -32.38 -6.13 36.12
N TYR A 628 -31.88 -6.34 34.91
CA TYR A 628 -31.81 -5.29 33.89
C TYR A 628 -33.19 -4.79 33.44
N ILE A 629 -34.17 -5.69 33.26
CA ILE A 629 -35.56 -5.34 32.93
C ILE A 629 -36.18 -4.48 34.04
N PHE A 630 -36.03 -4.90 35.30
CA PHE A 630 -36.49 -4.12 36.44
C PHE A 630 -35.83 -2.74 36.50
N ASP A 631 -34.51 -2.65 36.34
CA ASP A 631 -33.79 -1.39 36.36
C ASP A 631 -34.22 -0.46 35.21
N THR A 632 -34.44 -0.98 34.00
CA THR A 632 -34.92 -0.17 32.86
C THR A 632 -36.35 0.32 33.02
N LEU A 633 -37.25 -0.51 33.56
CA LEU A 633 -38.62 -0.09 33.87
C LEU A 633 -38.65 0.94 35.01
N ARG A 634 -37.82 0.76 36.04
CA ARG A 634 -37.70 1.67 37.20
C ARG A 634 -37.13 3.04 36.83
N LEU A 635 -36.09 3.08 35.99
CA LEU A 635 -35.52 4.33 35.49
C LEU A 635 -36.54 5.15 34.70
N ARG A 636 -37.50 4.48 34.06
CA ARG A 636 -38.53 5.13 33.25
C ARG A 636 -39.74 5.61 34.05
N SER A 637 -40.14 4.89 35.10
CA SER A 637 -41.22 5.29 36.03
C SER A 637 -40.79 6.36 37.03
N GLY A 638 -39.55 6.85 36.97
CA GLY A 638 -39.03 7.86 37.89
C GLY A 638 -38.77 7.32 39.29
N GLY A 639 -38.51 6.02 39.43
CA GLY A 639 -38.20 5.39 40.72
C GLY A 639 -39.40 4.88 41.51
N LEU A 640 -40.61 4.91 40.95
CA LEU A 640 -41.82 4.32 41.52
C LEU A 640 -42.25 3.11 40.69
N LEU A 641 -41.68 1.96 41.03
CA LEU A 641 -42.23 0.63 40.79
C LEU A 641 -42.28 -0.08 42.13
#